data_AF-A0AB74TQJ8-F1
#
_entry.id   AF-A0AB74TQJ8-F1
#
_cell.length_a   1.000
_cell.length_b   1.000
_cell.length_c   1.000
_cell.angle_alpha   90.00
_cell.angle_beta   90.00
_cell.angle_gamma   90.00
#
_symmetry.space_group_name_H-M   'P 1'
#
loop_
_entity.id
_entity.type
_entity.pdbx_description
1 polymer ?
#
loop_
_entity_poly.entity_id
_entity_poly.type
_entity_poly.pdbx_seq_one_letter_code
_entity_poly.pdbx_strand_id
1 'polypeptide(L)'
;MFKQERVHRKVLRKVKKQFVTVTVLGGLVGLGAQAVSAQEEVENQSTESATTDKLVSEEANDQTHEEALVELEAQVTPNNKSEVEEVTSLTEADTVDTQAVSTLTEEINEKAETDKEKASNQEETKPAENKDNKEKKKYRRATIMHTNDFHGRLSAKGDSRYDLGFAHVKTLADKYRELADEFIMVDAGDTIHGTNETNLSEGKNAIDLLNKLGYKAFVPGNHEFNYGLNRLLELTNNEENTFKTISSNVEYKDTGKQVFDSFVEWEVFGRKIGIFGITAQDTPTTTHPKNVEDIRFTDEIEATKKQVEQLSEQFSHLVALTHVGHNIDKKIAQAVPELDVIIGGHSHTPVIGGEMVGNTLVSQAWEYGKMIGLVHLDFDEDGNLVKKTAETITLEENFELKDNRGKQENILDVLPSSTVGNTGDIKRETVEEDPEVKAMLDKFKASLDEKLNEVIGESSVDLNGARDAVRKRETNLANFVADAIREFSGADISLINGGSIRTSLASGELTVGSVIEVLPFINTVETINIPGREIKDALEHSVRLLPEEQNGGFLQISGMKVAVDLTRPVGDRIVGVSVGDEPLDLDRTYAVASSDFTLAGGDGYDMFTKYEIANVSGELFSDAVINHIKAQKGPINPKVDGRITISDKALTDSDLQELGFTRLGAKAADQPAEGASEQAPEKPTQEEQANNAKAQESQDTQKASNKTAEARSTEKEALVEEKLQEENEQKKAGVRLPDTATGAWALGLIGLTSLVSGLGTKKFARKD
;
A
#
# COMPACT_ATOMS: atom_id res chain seq x y z
N MET A 1 -37.29 31.35 35.33
CA MET A 1 -37.60 29.93 35.03
C MET A 1 -37.21 29.04 36.23
N PHE A 2 -38.13 28.69 37.13
CA PHE A 2 -37.83 27.84 38.30
C PHE A 2 -38.87 26.71 38.51
N LYS A 3 -39.42 26.18 37.40
CA LYS A 3 -40.51 25.19 37.44
C LYS A 3 -40.49 24.11 36.35
N GLN A 4 -39.36 23.86 35.69
CA GLN A 4 -39.21 22.73 34.73
C GLN A 4 -38.22 21.63 35.15
N GLU A 5 -37.37 21.83 36.16
CA GLU A 5 -36.43 20.79 36.62
C GLU A 5 -37.03 19.64 37.47
N ARG A 6 -38.32 19.74 37.86
CA ARG A 6 -38.94 18.80 38.80
C ARG A 6 -39.65 17.59 38.18
N VAL A 7 -39.71 17.49 36.85
CA VAL A 7 -40.35 16.36 36.15
C VAL A 7 -39.34 15.29 35.74
N HIS A 8 -38.16 15.67 35.21
CA HIS A 8 -37.19 14.70 34.69
C HIS A 8 -36.58 13.79 35.77
N ARG A 9 -36.37 14.30 36.99
CA ARG A 9 -35.85 13.54 38.15
C ARG A 9 -36.82 12.49 38.73
N LYS A 10 -38.07 12.39 38.25
CA LYS A 10 -39.01 11.33 38.66
C LYS A 10 -39.08 10.13 37.71
N VAL A 11 -38.59 10.24 36.47
CA VAL A 11 -38.60 9.13 35.49
C VAL A 11 -37.39 8.20 35.70
N LEU A 12 -36.18 8.75 35.88
CA LEU A 12 -34.95 7.97 36.10
C LEU A 12 -34.91 7.13 37.39
N ARG A 13 -35.85 7.29 38.32
CA ARG A 13 -35.95 6.48 39.54
C ARG A 13 -36.81 5.21 39.41
N LYS A 14 -37.44 4.97 38.25
CA LYS A 14 -38.34 3.81 38.05
C LYS A 14 -37.77 2.67 37.16
N VAL A 15 -36.64 2.89 36.49
CA VAL A 15 -35.99 1.89 35.61
C VAL A 15 -34.84 1.15 36.31
N LYS A 16 -34.19 1.77 37.32
CA LYS A 16 -33.05 1.20 38.06
C LYS A 16 -33.45 0.20 39.18
N LYS A 17 -34.48 -0.63 38.95
CA LYS A 17 -35.00 -1.58 39.97
C LYS A 17 -35.49 -2.94 39.45
N GLN A 18 -35.07 -3.33 38.26
CA GLN A 18 -34.96 -4.73 37.81
C GLN A 18 -33.52 -4.93 37.34
N PHE A 19 -33.04 -6.18 37.36
CA PHE A 19 -31.62 -6.56 37.39
C PHE A 19 -30.86 -6.18 38.68
N VAL A 20 -31.00 -7.04 39.70
CA VAL A 20 -29.90 -7.67 40.46
C VAL A 20 -30.50 -8.77 41.37
N THR A 21 -29.83 -9.93 41.42
CA THR A 21 -30.10 -11.12 42.27
C THR A 21 -31.33 -12.00 41.98
N VAL A 22 -31.09 -13.17 41.35
CA VAL A 22 -31.12 -14.50 42.01
C VAL A 22 -30.00 -15.35 41.37
N THR A 23 -29.40 -16.25 42.14
CA THR A 23 -28.10 -16.89 41.87
C THR A 23 -28.17 -18.39 42.15
N VAL A 24 -27.51 -19.21 41.30
CA VAL A 24 -27.06 -20.62 41.53
C VAL A 24 -28.13 -21.71 41.77
N LEU A 25 -28.10 -22.77 40.93
CA LEU A 25 -27.91 -24.17 41.41
C LEU A 25 -27.62 -25.18 40.25
N GLY A 26 -26.57 -26.00 40.41
CA GLY A 26 -26.29 -27.24 39.64
C GLY A 26 -25.67 -27.09 38.24
N GLY A 27 -24.69 -27.89 37.79
CA GLY A 27 -23.92 -28.93 38.51
C GLY A 27 -23.43 -30.08 37.60
N LEU A 28 -22.16 -30.02 37.18
CA LEU A 28 -21.25 -31.11 36.77
C LEU A 28 -21.80 -32.52 36.38
N VAL A 29 -21.73 -32.86 35.07
CA VAL A 29 -21.20 -34.12 34.44
C VAL A 29 -20.86 -33.77 32.96
N GLY A 30 -19.84 -34.29 32.25
CA GLY A 30 -18.64 -35.04 32.68
C GLY A 30 -18.04 -35.99 31.61
N LEU A 31 -16.87 -35.64 31.05
CA LEU A 31 -15.87 -36.48 30.32
C LEU A 31 -16.25 -37.27 29.03
N GLY A 32 -15.46 -37.09 27.96
CA GLY A 32 -14.86 -38.22 27.20
C GLY A 32 -15.00 -38.26 25.66
N ALA A 33 -13.91 -38.69 25.00
CA ALA A 33 -13.77 -39.22 23.62
C ALA A 33 -14.17 -38.29 22.43
N GLN A 34 -13.24 -37.86 21.57
CA GLN A 34 -12.48 -38.56 20.50
C GLN A 34 -13.17 -38.57 19.12
N ALA A 35 -12.33 -38.50 18.08
CA ALA A 35 -12.71 -38.32 16.68
C ALA A 35 -13.42 -39.53 16.05
N VAL A 36 -14.29 -39.27 15.07
CA VAL A 36 -14.54 -40.15 13.91
C VAL A 36 -14.76 -39.27 12.67
N SER A 37 -14.09 -39.62 11.58
CA SER A 37 -14.31 -39.14 10.22
C SER A 37 -15.27 -40.04 9.44
N ALA A 38 -16.05 -39.45 8.53
CA ALA A 38 -16.62 -40.11 7.35
C ALA A 38 -16.65 -39.01 6.26
N GLN A 39 -15.96 -39.09 5.12
CA GLN A 39 -15.64 -40.21 4.24
C GLN A 39 -16.89 -40.83 3.61
N GLU A 40 -17.14 -40.47 2.36
CA GLU A 40 -17.99 -41.21 1.42
C GLU A 40 -17.10 -41.50 0.21
N GLU A 41 -16.85 -42.78 -0.06
CA GLU A 41 -16.01 -43.25 -1.15
C GLU A 41 -16.85 -43.45 -2.42
N VAL A 42 -16.30 -43.08 -3.58
CA VAL A 42 -16.47 -43.92 -4.77
C VAL A 42 -15.11 -44.12 -5.43
N GLU A 43 -14.62 -45.34 -5.31
CA GLU A 43 -13.42 -45.86 -5.96
C GLU A 43 -13.66 -46.10 -7.46
N ASN A 44 -12.71 -45.76 -8.32
CA ASN A 44 -12.36 -46.66 -9.42
C ASN A 44 -10.90 -46.50 -9.89
N GLN A 45 -10.32 -47.61 -10.35
CA GLN A 45 -8.87 -47.81 -10.45
C GLN A 45 -8.34 -47.70 -11.89
N SER A 46 -7.03 -47.42 -11.99
CA SER A 46 -6.12 -47.83 -13.10
C SER A 46 -6.38 -47.20 -14.49
N THR A 47 -5.39 -47.03 -15.39
CA THR A 47 -4.14 -47.78 -15.60
C THR A 47 -2.93 -46.91 -15.96
N GLU A 48 -1.73 -47.50 -15.81
CA GLU A 48 -0.43 -47.01 -16.29
C GLU A 48 -0.36 -46.84 -17.82
N SER A 49 0.52 -45.95 -18.31
CA SER A 49 1.58 -46.29 -19.27
C SER A 49 2.56 -45.12 -19.45
N ALA A 50 3.85 -45.43 -19.54
CA ALA A 50 4.93 -44.48 -19.78
C ALA A 50 5.40 -44.49 -21.27
N THR A 51 6.61 -43.94 -21.49
CA THR A 51 7.54 -44.05 -22.64
C THR A 51 7.45 -43.06 -23.82
N THR A 52 8.26 -41.99 -23.72
CA THR A 52 9.42 -41.65 -24.59
C THR A 52 9.39 -41.91 -26.11
N ASP A 53 9.58 -40.85 -26.91
CA ASP A 53 10.84 -40.51 -27.63
C ASP A 53 10.67 -39.12 -28.31
N LYS A 54 11.60 -38.15 -28.21
CA LYS A 54 12.93 -37.98 -28.84
C LYS A 54 12.93 -37.91 -30.38
N LEU A 55 13.29 -36.73 -30.91
CA LEU A 55 14.15 -36.39 -32.08
C LEU A 55 13.88 -34.89 -32.40
N VAL A 56 14.78 -33.93 -32.14
CA VAL A 56 16.08 -33.59 -32.77
C VAL A 56 15.93 -32.74 -34.05
N SER A 57 16.31 -31.46 -33.90
CA SER A 57 16.85 -30.45 -34.86
C SER A 57 16.33 -30.35 -36.30
N GLU A 58 16.06 -29.11 -36.76
CA GLU A 58 17.00 -28.41 -37.67
C GLU A 58 16.77 -26.88 -37.74
N GLU A 59 17.84 -26.19 -38.13
CA GLU A 59 18.01 -24.75 -38.42
C GLU A 59 17.26 -24.33 -39.71
N ALA A 60 17.01 -23.07 -40.11
CA ALA A 60 17.10 -21.72 -39.51
C ALA A 60 16.37 -20.69 -40.43
N ASN A 61 16.17 -19.47 -39.92
CA ASN A 61 16.17 -18.16 -40.62
C ASN A 61 15.51 -18.01 -42.02
N ASP A 62 14.46 -17.17 -42.15
CA ASP A 62 14.58 -15.85 -42.82
C ASP A 62 13.35 -14.92 -42.64
N GLN A 63 13.46 -13.69 -43.15
CA GLN A 63 12.62 -12.50 -42.86
C GLN A 63 11.34 -12.31 -43.73
N THR A 64 10.34 -11.65 -43.12
CA THR A 64 9.37 -10.65 -43.65
C THR A 64 8.81 -10.72 -45.10
N HIS A 65 7.46 -10.81 -45.24
CA HIS A 65 6.56 -9.70 -45.66
C HIS A 65 5.10 -10.14 -45.97
N GLU A 66 4.19 -9.19 -45.75
CA GLU A 66 2.78 -8.97 -46.19
C GLU A 66 1.92 -10.03 -46.94
N GLU A 67 0.68 -10.14 -46.44
CA GLU A 67 -0.62 -10.19 -47.15
C GLU A 67 -0.79 -11.02 -48.46
N ALA A 68 -1.56 -12.12 -48.38
CA ALA A 68 -2.79 -12.31 -49.20
C ALA A 68 -3.57 -13.62 -48.88
N LEU A 69 -4.88 -13.47 -48.65
CA LEU A 69 -6.00 -14.34 -49.07
C LEU A 69 -5.66 -15.35 -50.21
N VAL A 70 -6.11 -16.62 -50.26
CA VAL A 70 -7.53 -17.07 -50.31
C VAL A 70 -7.66 -18.62 -50.32
N GLU A 71 -8.77 -19.16 -49.78
CA GLU A 71 -9.41 -20.50 -50.02
C GLU A 71 -8.78 -21.81 -49.44
N LEU A 72 -9.54 -22.87 -49.08
CA LEU A 72 -10.96 -23.25 -49.32
C LEU A 72 -11.49 -24.24 -48.22
N GLU A 73 -12.76 -24.08 -47.80
CA GLU A 73 -13.73 -25.09 -47.26
C GLU A 73 -13.38 -26.06 -46.09
N ALA A 74 -14.28 -26.44 -45.16
CA ALA A 74 -15.72 -26.20 -44.99
C ALA A 74 -16.20 -26.45 -43.54
N GLN A 75 -17.28 -25.77 -43.08
CA GLN A 75 -18.47 -26.39 -42.44
C GLN A 75 -19.54 -25.37 -41.94
N VAL A 76 -20.79 -25.59 -42.40
CA VAL A 76 -22.11 -25.43 -41.73
C VAL A 76 -22.42 -24.19 -40.82
N THR A 77 -23.42 -23.43 -41.29
CA THR A 77 -24.42 -22.50 -40.69
C THR A 77 -24.69 -22.48 -39.16
N PRO A 78 -25.36 -21.42 -38.58
CA PRO A 78 -26.21 -20.39 -39.24
C PRO A 78 -25.97 -18.90 -38.88
N ASN A 79 -26.67 -18.04 -39.65
CA ASN A 79 -26.57 -16.58 -39.73
C ASN A 79 -27.55 -15.84 -38.79
N ASN A 80 -27.24 -14.59 -38.39
CA ASN A 80 -28.11 -13.44 -38.73
C ASN A 80 -27.42 -12.06 -38.57
N LYS A 81 -27.58 -11.19 -39.57
CA LYS A 81 -27.32 -9.73 -39.50
C LYS A 81 -28.31 -8.99 -40.42
N SER A 82 -28.41 -7.68 -40.27
CA SER A 82 -29.52 -6.83 -40.72
C SER A 82 -29.52 -6.39 -42.20
N GLU A 83 -30.71 -5.97 -42.66
CA GLU A 83 -31.00 -5.05 -43.79
C GLU A 83 -30.61 -5.56 -45.22
N VAL A 84 -31.27 -5.20 -46.32
CA VAL A 84 -31.97 -3.95 -46.72
C VAL A 84 -33.29 -4.26 -47.47
N GLU A 85 -34.13 -3.24 -47.64
CA GLU A 85 -35.31 -3.14 -48.53
C GLU A 85 -35.10 -3.68 -49.96
N GLU A 86 -36.13 -4.25 -50.61
CA GLU A 86 -36.83 -3.60 -51.75
C GLU A 86 -38.07 -4.42 -52.25
N VAL A 87 -39.19 -3.70 -52.42
CA VAL A 87 -40.39 -3.93 -53.27
C VAL A 87 -40.86 -5.36 -53.63
N THR A 88 -42.12 -5.62 -53.24
CA THR A 88 -43.00 -6.72 -53.65
C THR A 88 -43.26 -6.88 -55.15
N SER A 89 -43.37 -8.11 -55.64
CA SER A 89 -44.34 -8.46 -56.70
C SER A 89 -44.92 -9.87 -56.50
N LEU A 90 -46.18 -10.06 -56.93
CA LEU A 90 -47.05 -11.20 -56.59
C LEU A 90 -47.23 -12.15 -57.79
N THR A 91 -47.37 -13.45 -57.52
CA THR A 91 -48.37 -14.35 -58.15
C THR A 91 -48.76 -15.44 -57.14
N GLU A 92 -50.02 -15.49 -56.69
CA GLU A 92 -51.08 -16.41 -57.15
C GLU A 92 -50.92 -17.89 -56.68
N ALA A 93 -51.96 -18.60 -56.25
CA ALA A 93 -53.28 -18.23 -55.71
C ALA A 93 -53.92 -19.52 -55.16
N ASP A 94 -54.70 -19.45 -54.08
CA ASP A 94 -55.88 -20.30 -53.94
C ASP A 94 -56.93 -19.68 -52.99
N THR A 95 -58.18 -20.08 -53.17
CA THR A 95 -59.42 -19.40 -52.72
C THR A 95 -60.16 -20.26 -51.67
N VAL A 96 -61.15 -19.84 -50.86
CA VAL A 96 -61.94 -18.60 -50.66
C VAL A 96 -62.63 -18.67 -49.27
N ASP A 97 -62.86 -17.54 -48.59
CA ASP A 97 -64.18 -17.11 -48.03
C ASP A 97 -64.04 -15.72 -47.36
N THR A 98 -64.76 -14.72 -47.87
CA THR A 98 -64.59 -13.30 -47.56
C THR A 98 -65.78 -12.65 -46.84
N GLN A 99 -66.68 -13.42 -46.23
CA GLN A 99 -67.77 -12.87 -45.39
C GLN A 99 -67.57 -12.96 -43.87
N ALA A 100 -66.50 -13.61 -43.39
CA ALA A 100 -66.21 -13.74 -41.95
C ALA A 100 -65.20 -12.70 -41.39
N VAL A 101 -64.53 -11.92 -42.26
CA VAL A 101 -63.40 -11.05 -41.85
C VAL A 101 -63.77 -9.56 -41.79
N SER A 102 -64.79 -9.09 -42.52
CA SER A 102 -65.18 -7.68 -42.47
C SER A 102 -65.90 -7.30 -41.17
N THR A 103 -66.64 -8.22 -40.55
CA THR A 103 -67.36 -7.99 -39.28
C THR A 103 -66.44 -7.97 -38.05
N LEU A 104 -65.30 -8.68 -38.08
CA LEU A 104 -64.33 -8.67 -36.97
C LEU A 104 -63.37 -7.47 -37.01
N THR A 105 -63.29 -6.75 -38.13
CA THR A 105 -62.41 -5.57 -38.27
C THR A 105 -63.08 -4.28 -37.81
N GLU A 106 -64.42 -4.21 -37.84
CA GLU A 106 -65.19 -3.05 -37.34
C GLU A 106 -65.30 -3.06 -35.80
N GLU A 107 -65.53 -4.22 -35.15
CA GLU A 107 -65.62 -4.32 -33.68
C GLU A 107 -64.30 -4.04 -32.93
N ILE A 108 -63.14 -4.17 -33.59
CA ILE A 108 -61.83 -3.88 -32.98
C ILE A 108 -61.51 -2.38 -33.04
N ASN A 109 -61.98 -1.66 -34.06
CA ASN A 109 -61.71 -0.22 -34.22
C ASN A 109 -62.63 0.66 -33.35
N GLU A 110 -63.91 0.32 -33.17
CA GLU A 110 -64.80 1.07 -32.24
C GLU A 110 -64.28 1.07 -30.78
N LYS A 111 -63.49 0.06 -30.42
CA LYS A 111 -62.87 -0.10 -29.10
C LYS A 111 -61.54 0.64 -28.93
N ALA A 112 -60.95 1.15 -30.01
CA ALA A 112 -59.71 1.92 -29.99
C ALA A 112 -59.96 3.45 -30.00
N GLU A 113 -61.12 3.90 -30.49
CA GLU A 113 -61.48 5.33 -30.50
C GLU A 113 -62.14 5.79 -29.18
N THR A 114 -62.84 4.90 -28.46
CA THR A 114 -63.50 5.23 -27.18
C THR A 114 -62.56 5.54 -26.01
N ASP A 115 -61.28 5.15 -26.10
CA ASP A 115 -60.25 5.44 -25.08
C ASP A 115 -59.31 6.60 -25.46
N LYS A 116 -59.42 7.16 -26.68
CA LYS A 116 -58.65 8.37 -27.09
C LYS A 116 -59.43 9.67 -26.97
N GLU A 117 -60.77 9.63 -26.99
CA GLU A 117 -61.60 10.85 -26.87
C GLU A 117 -61.85 11.32 -25.42
N LYS A 118 -61.26 10.65 -24.42
CA LYS A 118 -61.26 11.09 -23.00
C LYS A 118 -60.04 11.91 -22.59
N ALA A 119 -59.12 12.21 -23.50
CA ALA A 119 -57.84 12.86 -23.23
C ALA A 119 -57.66 14.20 -23.95
N SER A 120 -58.73 15.00 -24.09
CA SER A 120 -58.65 16.39 -24.58
C SER A 120 -59.88 17.21 -24.18
N ASN A 121 -59.66 18.43 -23.65
CA ASN A 121 -60.64 19.49 -23.34
C ASN A 121 -61.70 19.24 -22.25
N GLN A 122 -61.41 19.69 -21.02
CA GLN A 122 -62.35 20.54 -20.24
C GLN A 122 -61.58 21.67 -19.52
N GLU A 123 -62.14 22.87 -19.55
CA GLU A 123 -61.56 24.11 -19.00
C GLU A 123 -61.58 24.21 -17.47
N GLU A 124 -60.69 25.05 -16.94
CA GLU A 124 -60.58 25.34 -15.52
C GLU A 124 -61.78 26.12 -14.95
N THR A 125 -62.40 25.61 -13.88
CA THR A 125 -62.97 26.48 -12.83
C THR A 125 -62.73 25.89 -11.43
N LYS A 126 -62.04 26.67 -10.57
CA LYS A 126 -61.90 26.44 -9.12
C LYS A 126 -63.29 26.43 -8.44
N PRO A 127 -63.54 25.71 -7.31
CA PRO A 127 -62.71 25.82 -6.10
C PRO A 127 -62.65 24.64 -5.08
N ALA A 128 -61.58 24.58 -4.29
CA ALA A 128 -61.60 24.59 -2.81
C ALA A 128 -60.18 24.43 -2.24
N GLU A 129 -59.83 25.21 -1.21
CA GLU A 129 -58.55 25.07 -0.50
C GLU A 129 -58.50 23.76 0.30
N ASN A 130 -57.40 23.00 0.21
CA ASN A 130 -56.97 22.15 1.31
C ASN A 130 -55.56 22.55 1.75
N LYS A 131 -55.40 22.92 3.01
CA LYS A 131 -54.21 23.57 3.55
C LYS A 131 -53.23 22.56 4.14
N ASP A 132 -52.36 22.02 3.29
CA ASP A 132 -51.11 21.40 3.73
C ASP A 132 -49.93 21.99 2.93
N ASN A 133 -49.66 23.26 3.20
CA ASN A 133 -48.49 23.96 2.66
C ASN A 133 -47.22 23.48 3.37
N LYS A 134 -46.72 22.29 3.00
CA LYS A 134 -45.30 21.96 3.18
C LYS A 134 -44.52 22.55 2.02
N GLU A 135 -44.08 23.79 2.21
CA GLU A 135 -43.07 24.41 1.36
C GLU A 135 -41.89 23.44 1.21
N LYS A 136 -41.64 22.98 -0.03
CA LYS A 136 -40.36 22.38 -0.36
C LYS A 136 -39.33 23.51 -0.25
N LYS A 137 -38.65 23.60 0.91
CA LYS A 137 -37.48 24.47 1.06
C LYS A 137 -36.56 24.24 -0.14
N LYS A 138 -36.32 25.29 -0.92
CA LYS A 138 -35.49 25.23 -2.12
C LYS A 138 -34.03 25.35 -1.68
N TYR A 139 -33.39 24.21 -1.47
CA TYR A 139 -31.96 24.18 -1.20
C TYR A 139 -31.17 24.39 -2.50
N ARG A 140 -29.99 25.02 -2.39
CA ARG A 140 -28.97 25.05 -3.45
C ARG A 140 -27.83 24.11 -3.07
N ARG A 141 -27.24 23.42 -4.04
CA ARG A 141 -26.24 22.37 -3.80
C ARG A 141 -24.87 22.72 -4.37
N ALA A 142 -23.89 22.82 -3.49
CA ALA A 142 -22.48 22.82 -3.87
C ALA A 142 -21.91 21.40 -3.75
N THR A 143 -21.07 20.99 -4.69
CA THR A 143 -20.50 19.64 -4.75
C THR A 143 -18.98 19.69 -4.83
N ILE A 144 -18.32 18.97 -3.93
CA ILE A 144 -16.89 18.67 -4.00
C ILE A 144 -16.77 17.25 -4.53
N MET A 145 -16.23 17.09 -5.73
CA MET A 145 -15.76 15.78 -6.20
C MET A 145 -14.33 15.58 -5.69
N HIS A 146 -14.03 14.37 -5.20
CA HIS A 146 -12.71 14.07 -4.69
C HIS A 146 -12.19 12.68 -5.07
N THR A 147 -10.87 12.63 -5.09
CA THR A 147 -10.03 11.44 -5.28
C THR A 147 -8.93 11.44 -4.24
N ASN A 148 -8.38 10.26 -3.99
CA ASN A 148 -7.27 10.02 -3.07
C ASN A 148 -6.60 8.71 -3.48
N ASP A 149 -5.34 8.55 -3.12
CA ASP A 149 -4.60 7.29 -3.24
C ASP A 149 -4.69 6.71 -4.67
N PHE A 150 -4.65 7.55 -5.71
CA PHE A 150 -4.74 7.09 -7.11
C PHE A 150 -3.52 6.26 -7.53
N HIS A 151 -2.40 6.49 -6.86
CA HIS A 151 -1.10 5.84 -6.99
C HIS A 151 -0.72 5.51 -8.44
N GLY A 152 -0.83 6.49 -9.36
CA GLY A 152 -0.47 6.31 -10.76
C GLY A 152 -1.36 5.39 -11.61
N ARG A 153 -2.56 5.01 -11.17
CA ARG A 153 -3.52 4.23 -12.01
C ARG A 153 -4.26 5.16 -12.98
N LEU A 154 -3.49 5.74 -13.91
CA LEU A 154 -3.95 6.81 -14.81
C LEU A 154 -4.95 6.31 -15.86
N SER A 155 -4.76 5.07 -16.32
CA SER A 155 -5.60 4.41 -17.33
C SER A 155 -6.68 3.51 -16.69
N ALA A 156 -7.81 3.33 -17.38
CA ALA A 156 -8.84 2.39 -16.97
C ALA A 156 -8.34 0.94 -17.04
N LYS A 157 -8.80 0.08 -16.12
CA LYS A 157 -8.45 -1.36 -16.07
C LYS A 157 -6.93 -1.61 -16.08
N GLY A 158 -6.20 -0.82 -15.29
CA GLY A 158 -4.73 -0.84 -15.18
C GLY A 158 -4.21 -2.08 -14.45
N ASP A 159 -3.85 -1.94 -13.18
CA ASP A 159 -3.37 -3.08 -12.37
C ASP A 159 -4.52 -3.98 -11.91
N SER A 160 -5.72 -3.41 -11.80
CA SER A 160 -6.94 -4.12 -11.46
C SER A 160 -8.03 -3.85 -12.50
N ARG A 161 -8.90 -4.85 -12.69
CA ARG A 161 -10.05 -4.76 -13.61
C ARG A 161 -11.12 -3.77 -13.16
N TYR A 162 -10.98 -3.18 -11.97
CA TYR A 162 -11.92 -2.23 -11.36
C TYR A 162 -11.50 -0.76 -11.50
N ASP A 163 -10.28 -0.48 -11.93
CA ASP A 163 -9.71 0.87 -11.95
C ASP A 163 -10.42 1.74 -12.99
N LEU A 164 -10.99 2.89 -12.58
CA LEU A 164 -11.70 3.80 -13.48
C LEU A 164 -10.76 4.49 -14.48
N GLY A 165 -9.56 4.88 -14.03
CA GLY A 165 -8.66 5.75 -14.81
C GLY A 165 -9.19 7.18 -14.97
N PHE A 166 -8.28 8.13 -15.23
CA PHE A 166 -8.62 9.55 -15.28
C PHE A 166 -9.53 9.93 -16.46
N ALA A 167 -9.60 9.13 -17.53
CA ALA A 167 -10.50 9.38 -18.65
C ALA A 167 -11.98 9.24 -18.26
N HIS A 168 -12.36 8.22 -17.48
CA HIS A 168 -13.72 8.12 -16.93
C HIS A 168 -13.97 9.14 -15.82
N VAL A 169 -12.97 9.42 -14.96
CA VAL A 169 -13.09 10.46 -13.92
C VAL A 169 -13.37 11.83 -14.55
N LYS A 170 -12.76 12.16 -15.68
CA LYS A 170 -13.04 13.39 -16.43
C LYS A 170 -14.49 13.44 -16.94
N THR A 171 -14.99 12.38 -17.58
CA THR A 171 -16.40 12.31 -18.03
C THR A 171 -17.38 12.45 -16.86
N LEU A 172 -17.10 11.81 -15.73
CA LEU A 172 -17.88 11.95 -14.50
C LEU A 172 -17.80 13.38 -13.94
N ALA A 173 -16.61 13.97 -13.87
CA ALA A 173 -16.41 15.33 -13.39
C ALA A 173 -17.22 16.35 -14.20
N ASP A 174 -17.21 16.25 -15.52
CA ASP A 174 -17.99 17.12 -16.41
C ASP A 174 -19.49 16.92 -16.18
N LYS A 175 -19.97 15.67 -16.14
CA LYS A 175 -21.37 15.34 -15.82
C LYS A 175 -21.83 15.93 -14.49
N TYR A 176 -21.02 15.80 -13.42
CA TYR A 176 -21.39 16.31 -12.10
C TYR A 176 -21.22 17.83 -11.97
N ARG A 177 -20.33 18.44 -12.77
CA ARG A 177 -20.20 19.89 -12.90
C ARG A 177 -21.42 20.53 -13.56
N GLU A 178 -22.07 19.85 -14.51
CA GLU A 178 -23.33 20.30 -15.12
C GLU A 178 -24.55 20.12 -14.20
N LEU A 179 -24.52 19.14 -13.28
CA LEU A 179 -25.63 18.81 -12.37
C LEU A 179 -25.64 19.60 -11.05
N ALA A 180 -24.52 20.20 -10.65
CA ALA A 180 -24.40 20.97 -9.41
C ALA A 180 -24.56 22.48 -9.65
N ASP A 181 -25.09 23.22 -8.66
CA ASP A 181 -25.16 24.68 -8.75
C ASP A 181 -23.76 25.32 -8.61
N GLU A 182 -22.86 24.69 -7.85
CA GLU A 182 -21.43 25.01 -7.71
C GLU A 182 -20.65 23.69 -7.63
N PHE A 183 -19.47 23.64 -8.25
CA PHE A 183 -18.66 22.41 -8.33
C PHE A 183 -17.16 22.69 -8.23
N ILE A 184 -16.45 21.84 -7.48
CA ILE A 184 -14.99 21.87 -7.36
C ILE A 184 -14.43 20.44 -7.32
N MET A 185 -13.21 20.26 -7.81
CA MET A 185 -12.46 19.00 -7.72
C MET A 185 -11.25 19.18 -6.80
N VAL A 186 -11.02 18.21 -5.91
CA VAL A 186 -9.88 18.19 -5.00
C VAL A 186 -9.28 16.79 -4.95
N ASP A 187 -7.95 16.69 -4.82
CA ASP A 187 -7.26 15.41 -4.69
C ASP A 187 -6.50 15.38 -3.35
N ALA A 188 -6.68 14.30 -2.60
CA ALA A 188 -6.18 14.16 -1.24
C ALA A 188 -4.83 13.41 -1.16
N GLY A 189 -4.04 13.33 -2.24
CA GLY A 189 -2.66 12.83 -2.23
C GLY A 189 -2.49 11.34 -2.54
N ASP A 190 -1.23 10.93 -2.59
CA ASP A 190 -0.69 9.69 -3.16
C ASP A 190 -1.25 9.40 -4.56
N THR A 191 -1.06 10.37 -5.46
CA THR A 191 -1.50 10.30 -6.85
C THR A 191 -0.33 10.12 -7.82
N ILE A 192 0.87 10.65 -7.51
CA ILE A 192 1.97 10.78 -8.48
C ILE A 192 3.00 9.63 -8.48
N HIS A 193 2.70 8.50 -7.84
CA HIS A 193 3.62 7.35 -7.74
C HIS A 193 2.84 6.04 -7.63
N GLY A 194 3.34 4.92 -8.16
CA GLY A 194 2.79 3.59 -7.89
C GLY A 194 2.48 2.72 -9.13
N THR A 195 2.79 3.21 -10.33
CA THR A 195 2.81 2.42 -11.57
C THR A 195 4.05 2.78 -12.39
N ASN A 196 4.54 1.87 -13.23
CA ASN A 196 5.73 2.11 -14.07
C ASN A 196 5.54 3.32 -15.02
N GLU A 197 4.34 3.51 -15.55
CA GLU A 197 3.97 4.68 -16.37
C GLU A 197 4.22 6.01 -15.62
N THR A 198 3.81 6.06 -14.36
CA THR A 198 3.90 7.28 -13.55
C THR A 198 5.32 7.46 -13.00
N ASN A 199 5.94 6.38 -12.52
CA ASN A 199 7.28 6.38 -11.94
C ASN A 199 8.35 6.79 -12.96
N LEU A 200 8.30 6.25 -14.19
CA LEU A 200 9.23 6.65 -15.26
C LEU A 200 9.00 8.08 -15.77
N SER A 201 7.93 8.75 -15.36
CA SER A 201 7.72 10.20 -15.57
C SER A 201 8.09 11.06 -14.35
N GLU A 202 8.52 10.42 -13.26
CA GLU A 202 8.71 11.04 -11.93
C GLU A 202 7.48 11.87 -11.54
N GLY A 203 6.28 11.28 -11.69
CA GLY A 203 5.00 11.92 -11.37
C GLY A 203 4.45 12.91 -12.40
N LYS A 204 5.21 13.30 -13.43
CA LYS A 204 4.77 14.32 -14.40
C LYS A 204 3.46 13.96 -15.13
N ASN A 205 3.30 12.72 -15.56
CA ASN A 205 2.10 12.30 -16.30
C ASN A 205 0.81 12.48 -15.46
N ALA A 206 0.90 12.20 -14.16
CA ALA A 206 -0.21 12.40 -13.22
C ALA A 206 -0.53 13.90 -13.04
N ILE A 207 0.49 14.75 -12.88
CA ILE A 207 0.33 16.21 -12.73
C ILE A 207 -0.30 16.84 -13.98
N ASP A 208 0.12 16.41 -15.18
CA ASP A 208 -0.47 16.86 -16.45
C ASP A 208 -1.97 16.49 -16.54
N LEU A 209 -2.36 15.34 -15.98
CA LEU A 209 -3.77 14.90 -15.90
C LEU A 209 -4.57 15.65 -14.84
N LEU A 210 -4.03 15.87 -13.63
CA LEU A 210 -4.68 16.72 -12.62
C LEU A 210 -4.98 18.12 -13.18
N ASN A 211 -4.02 18.67 -13.93
CA ASN A 211 -4.21 19.91 -14.67
C ASN A 211 -5.34 19.82 -15.70
N LYS A 212 -5.34 18.77 -16.54
CA LYS A 212 -6.33 18.53 -17.59
C LYS A 212 -7.76 18.33 -17.07
N LEU A 213 -7.91 17.68 -15.91
CA LEU A 213 -9.20 17.44 -15.27
C LEU A 213 -9.78 18.69 -14.57
N GLY A 214 -8.91 19.66 -14.26
CA GLY A 214 -9.33 20.92 -13.64
C GLY A 214 -9.50 20.85 -12.13
N TYR A 215 -8.65 20.06 -11.45
CA TYR A 215 -8.53 20.09 -9.99
C TYR A 215 -8.22 21.49 -9.47
N LYS A 216 -8.61 21.79 -8.22
CA LYS A 216 -8.37 23.09 -7.58
C LYS A 216 -7.52 23.05 -6.33
N ALA A 217 -7.57 21.95 -5.58
CA ALA A 217 -6.66 21.70 -4.48
C ALA A 217 -6.06 20.30 -4.59
N PHE A 218 -4.79 20.20 -4.21
CA PHE A 218 -4.03 18.97 -4.10
C PHE A 218 -3.32 18.99 -2.75
N VAL A 219 -3.40 17.92 -1.97
CA VAL A 219 -2.58 17.73 -0.77
C VAL A 219 -1.48 16.74 -1.10
N PRO A 220 -0.20 17.03 -0.80
CA PRO A 220 0.83 16.02 -0.94
C PRO A 220 0.66 14.99 0.19
N GLY A 221 0.50 13.73 -0.19
CA GLY A 221 0.67 12.57 0.67
C GLY A 221 2.14 12.20 0.84
N ASN A 222 2.41 11.04 1.43
CA ASN A 222 3.78 10.57 1.66
C ASN A 222 4.51 10.25 0.34
N HIS A 223 3.83 9.69 -0.66
CA HIS A 223 4.47 9.28 -1.91
C HIS A 223 4.66 10.40 -2.92
N GLU A 224 4.05 11.57 -2.73
CA GLU A 224 4.45 12.78 -3.45
C GLU A 224 5.91 13.18 -3.20
N PHE A 225 6.51 12.76 -2.08
CA PHE A 225 7.91 12.98 -1.76
C PHE A 225 8.85 11.88 -2.30
N ASN A 226 8.35 10.83 -2.98
CA ASN A 226 9.20 9.72 -3.43
C ASN A 226 10.31 10.13 -4.43
N TYR A 227 10.15 11.24 -5.15
CA TYR A 227 11.17 11.78 -6.06
C TYR A 227 11.94 12.99 -5.46
N GLY A 228 11.80 13.24 -4.15
CA GLY A 228 12.40 14.37 -3.46
C GLY A 228 11.57 15.65 -3.51
N LEU A 229 11.66 16.47 -2.45
CA LEU A 229 10.96 17.75 -2.33
C LEU A 229 11.18 18.66 -3.55
N ASN A 230 12.39 18.73 -4.09
CA ASN A 230 12.69 19.59 -5.24
C ASN A 230 11.87 19.22 -6.48
N ARG A 231 11.68 17.92 -6.75
CA ARG A 231 10.88 17.43 -7.89
C ARG A 231 9.40 17.72 -7.68
N LEU A 232 8.90 17.49 -6.46
CA LEU A 232 7.53 17.85 -6.09
C LEU A 232 7.27 19.35 -6.33
N LEU A 233 8.14 20.23 -5.83
CA LEU A 233 8.01 21.69 -6.02
C LEU A 233 8.15 22.11 -7.49
N GLU A 234 9.03 21.48 -8.28
CA GLU A 234 9.16 21.71 -9.73
C GLU A 234 7.83 21.46 -10.45
N LEU A 235 7.17 20.34 -10.14
CA LEU A 235 5.90 19.95 -10.75
C LEU A 235 4.73 20.80 -10.26
N THR A 236 4.69 21.14 -8.97
CA THR A 236 3.50 21.73 -8.35
C THR A 236 3.50 23.25 -8.27
N ASN A 237 4.67 23.90 -8.19
CA ASN A 237 4.76 25.37 -8.10
C ASN A 237 4.83 26.06 -9.47
N ASN A 238 4.15 25.50 -10.47
CA ASN A 238 3.95 26.13 -11.77
C ASN A 238 2.67 26.99 -11.74
N GLU A 239 2.77 28.28 -12.09
CA GLU A 239 1.62 29.20 -12.16
C GLU A 239 0.60 28.81 -13.25
N GLU A 240 0.98 27.95 -14.20
CA GLU A 240 0.06 27.38 -15.21
C GLU A 240 -0.79 26.21 -14.67
N ASN A 241 -0.50 25.69 -13.47
CA ASN A 241 -1.28 24.60 -12.88
C ASN A 241 -2.70 25.04 -12.56
N THR A 242 -3.69 24.19 -12.84
CA THR A 242 -5.11 24.52 -12.59
C THR A 242 -5.49 24.40 -11.12
N PHE A 243 -4.67 23.68 -10.34
CA PHE A 243 -4.77 23.45 -8.89
C PHE A 243 -3.67 24.14 -8.10
N LYS A 244 -3.88 24.31 -6.79
CA LYS A 244 -2.83 24.65 -5.83
C LYS A 244 -2.48 23.44 -4.96
N THR A 245 -1.18 23.25 -4.70
CA THR A 245 -0.73 22.32 -3.67
C THR A 245 -0.82 23.00 -2.31
N ILE A 246 -1.55 22.39 -1.38
CA ILE A 246 -1.79 22.93 -0.05
C ILE A 246 -1.36 21.95 1.04
N SER A 247 -0.62 22.44 2.03
CA SER A 247 -0.39 21.71 3.29
C SER A 247 0.09 22.66 4.37
N SER A 248 -0.62 22.69 5.50
CA SER A 248 -0.40 23.65 6.59
C SER A 248 0.60 23.16 7.65
N ASN A 249 0.93 21.87 7.66
CA ASN A 249 1.77 21.23 8.70
C ASN A 249 3.18 20.84 8.23
N VAL A 250 3.54 21.08 6.96
CA VAL A 250 4.89 20.83 6.39
C VAL A 250 5.74 22.11 6.46
N GLU A 251 6.84 22.07 7.21
CA GLU A 251 7.71 23.21 7.46
C GLU A 251 9.18 22.92 7.11
N TYR A 252 9.89 23.89 6.53
CA TYR A 252 11.35 23.84 6.42
C TYR A 252 12.01 23.82 7.82
N LYS A 253 12.95 22.89 8.05
CA LYS A 253 13.57 22.68 9.37
C LYS A 253 14.35 23.91 9.85
N ASP A 254 15.05 24.58 8.94
CA ASP A 254 15.97 25.69 9.20
C ASP A 254 15.27 27.00 9.62
N THR A 255 14.10 27.27 9.03
CA THR A 255 13.37 28.55 9.13
C THR A 255 12.02 28.43 9.80
N GLY A 256 11.44 27.22 9.86
CA GLY A 256 10.08 26.99 10.33
C GLY A 256 9.00 27.64 9.48
N LYS A 257 9.29 27.95 8.21
CA LYS A 257 8.29 28.42 7.26
C LYS A 257 7.55 27.24 6.65
N GLN A 258 6.25 27.42 6.40
CA GLN A 258 5.47 26.48 5.58
C GLN A 258 6.12 26.31 4.19
N VAL A 259 6.11 25.08 3.70
CA VAL A 259 6.67 24.71 2.39
C VAL A 259 5.69 25.05 1.25
N PHE A 260 4.41 24.85 1.50
CA PHE A 260 3.31 25.03 0.55
C PHE A 260 2.37 26.16 1.01
N ASP A 261 1.42 26.55 0.15
CA ASP A 261 0.27 27.32 0.59
C ASP A 261 -0.51 26.52 1.66
N SER A 262 -1.16 27.19 2.61
CA SER A 262 -1.94 26.48 3.64
C SER A 262 -3.37 26.14 3.20
N PHE A 263 -3.97 26.94 2.32
CA PHE A 263 -5.38 26.80 1.93
C PHE A 263 -5.71 27.41 0.55
N VAL A 264 -6.87 27.02 0.01
CA VAL A 264 -7.56 27.71 -1.09
C VAL A 264 -8.92 28.24 -0.64
N GLU A 265 -9.38 29.31 -1.28
CA GLU A 265 -10.74 29.83 -1.12
C GLU A 265 -11.65 29.29 -2.23
N TRP A 266 -12.85 28.83 -1.85
CA TRP A 266 -13.94 28.53 -2.77
C TRP A 266 -15.15 29.39 -2.42
N GLU A 267 -15.56 30.27 -3.34
CA GLU A 267 -16.78 31.05 -3.18
C GLU A 267 -17.99 30.21 -3.63
N VAL A 268 -18.95 30.03 -2.74
CA VAL A 268 -20.16 29.24 -2.94
C VAL A 268 -21.35 30.09 -2.54
N PHE A 269 -22.18 30.49 -3.51
CA PHE A 269 -23.41 31.25 -3.25
C PHE A 269 -23.19 32.57 -2.47
N GLY A 270 -22.03 33.20 -2.58
CA GLY A 270 -21.64 34.39 -1.80
C GLY A 270 -21.15 34.10 -0.38
N ARG A 271 -20.92 32.82 -0.04
CA ARG A 271 -20.19 32.36 1.15
C ARG A 271 -18.77 31.99 0.76
N LYS A 272 -17.80 32.26 1.64
CA LYS A 272 -16.42 31.78 1.48
C LYS A 272 -16.24 30.48 2.25
N ILE A 273 -15.82 29.43 1.54
CA ILE A 273 -15.41 28.15 2.10
C ILE A 273 -13.88 28.09 2.04
N GLY A 274 -13.23 27.81 3.17
CA GLY A 274 -11.79 27.60 3.24
C GLY A 274 -11.48 26.12 3.15
N ILE A 275 -10.66 25.72 2.17
CA ILE A 275 -10.19 24.33 2.02
C ILE A 275 -8.69 24.33 2.34
N PHE A 276 -8.27 23.69 3.43
CA PHE A 276 -6.87 23.69 3.88
C PHE A 276 -6.27 22.28 3.93
N GLY A 277 -4.96 22.19 3.76
CA GLY A 277 -4.23 20.92 3.65
C GLY A 277 -3.58 20.43 4.95
N ILE A 278 -3.54 19.10 5.15
CA ILE A 278 -2.73 18.42 6.18
C ILE A 278 -2.10 17.14 5.58
N THR A 279 -0.80 16.96 5.74
CA THR A 279 -0.03 15.77 5.32
C THR A 279 0.35 14.93 6.53
N ALA A 280 0.45 13.59 6.40
CA ALA A 280 0.78 12.70 7.52
C ALA A 280 2.12 13.05 8.20
N GLN A 281 2.14 13.00 9.53
CA GLN A 281 3.36 13.18 10.32
C GLN A 281 4.35 12.02 10.12
N ASP A 282 3.87 10.84 9.74
CA ASP A 282 4.68 9.64 9.49
C ASP A 282 5.47 9.69 8.15
N THR A 283 5.25 10.69 7.30
CA THR A 283 5.93 10.86 5.99
C THR A 283 7.44 10.55 6.02
N PRO A 284 8.26 11.02 6.99
CA PRO A 284 9.69 10.69 7.04
C PRO A 284 10.04 9.20 7.27
N THR A 285 9.04 8.35 7.48
CA THR A 285 9.15 6.89 7.64
C THR A 285 8.35 6.10 6.61
N THR A 286 7.47 6.76 5.84
CA THR A 286 6.68 6.18 4.73
C THR A 286 7.17 6.65 3.34
N THR A 287 8.08 7.63 3.31
CA THR A 287 8.96 7.93 2.17
C THR A 287 10.42 7.89 2.60
N HIS A 288 11.31 8.02 1.63
CA HIS A 288 12.76 8.03 1.84
C HIS A 288 13.21 9.23 2.70
N PRO A 289 13.94 9.03 3.83
CA PRO A 289 14.31 10.13 4.74
C PRO A 289 15.12 11.26 4.10
N LYS A 290 15.99 10.98 3.10
CA LYS A 290 16.75 12.04 2.41
C LYS A 290 15.86 12.91 1.53
N ASN A 291 14.73 12.40 1.03
CA ASN A 291 13.81 13.15 0.19
C ASN A 291 13.10 14.29 0.94
N VAL A 292 13.08 14.17 2.27
CA VAL A 292 12.46 15.10 3.22
C VAL A 292 13.48 15.60 4.27
N GLU A 293 14.79 15.54 3.99
CA GLU A 293 15.82 15.86 4.99
C GLU A 293 15.81 17.33 5.43
N ASP A 294 15.34 18.24 4.58
CA ASP A 294 15.21 19.67 4.87
C ASP A 294 13.87 20.07 5.50
N ILE A 295 12.88 19.16 5.59
CA ILE A 295 11.51 19.49 6.02
C ILE A 295 10.99 18.59 7.17
N ARG A 296 10.10 19.14 7.99
CA ARG A 296 9.43 18.43 9.08
C ARG A 296 7.92 18.48 8.92
N PHE A 297 7.28 17.44 9.42
CA PHE A 297 5.83 17.29 9.45
C PHE A 297 5.38 17.48 10.90
N THR A 298 4.59 18.52 11.15
CA THR A 298 4.09 18.87 12.49
C THR A 298 2.78 18.12 12.79
N ASP A 299 2.45 17.98 14.08
CA ASP A 299 1.27 17.23 14.56
C ASP A 299 0.00 17.67 13.82
N GLU A 300 -0.72 16.70 13.26
CA GLU A 300 -1.84 16.93 12.35
C GLU A 300 -3.03 17.59 13.06
N ILE A 301 -3.25 17.27 14.33
CA ILE A 301 -4.36 17.79 15.13
C ILE A 301 -4.06 19.22 15.58
N GLU A 302 -2.85 19.49 16.07
CA GLU A 302 -2.44 20.84 16.49
C GLU A 302 -2.29 21.79 15.28
N ALA A 303 -1.80 21.31 14.14
CA ALA A 303 -1.80 22.08 12.90
C ALA A 303 -3.23 22.40 12.42
N THR A 304 -4.15 21.43 12.47
CA THR A 304 -5.57 21.65 12.14
C THR A 304 -6.20 22.70 13.05
N LYS A 305 -6.02 22.62 14.39
CA LYS A 305 -6.53 23.61 15.34
C LYS A 305 -6.04 25.02 15.01
N LYS A 306 -4.72 25.17 14.79
CA LYS A 306 -4.08 26.43 14.41
C LYS A 306 -4.65 26.98 13.09
N GLN A 307 -4.90 26.12 12.11
CA GLN A 307 -5.45 26.55 10.82
C GLN A 307 -6.92 26.97 10.96
N VAL A 308 -7.73 26.25 11.74
CA VAL A 308 -9.12 26.64 12.04
C VAL A 308 -9.17 27.96 12.79
N GLU A 309 -8.31 28.19 13.79
CA GLU A 309 -8.20 29.47 14.50
C GLU A 309 -7.93 30.63 13.50
N GLN A 310 -6.95 30.47 12.60
CA GLN A 310 -6.58 31.48 11.60
C GLN A 310 -7.64 31.76 10.52
N LEU A 311 -8.41 30.74 10.15
CA LEU A 311 -9.40 30.84 9.06
C LEU A 311 -10.82 31.17 9.54
N SER A 312 -11.16 30.91 10.80
CA SER A 312 -12.53 31.06 11.34
C SER A 312 -13.12 32.48 11.27
N GLU A 313 -12.29 33.53 11.27
CA GLU A 313 -12.77 34.92 11.08
C GLU A 313 -13.04 35.28 9.60
N GLN A 314 -12.48 34.52 8.66
CA GLN A 314 -12.48 34.82 7.23
C GLN A 314 -13.44 33.93 6.43
N PHE A 315 -13.67 32.70 6.89
CA PHE A 315 -14.42 31.66 6.19
C PHE A 315 -15.60 31.19 7.03
N SER A 316 -16.78 31.16 6.42
CA SER A 316 -18.02 30.70 7.08
C SER A 316 -18.09 29.19 7.26
N HIS A 317 -17.33 28.45 6.45
CA HIS A 317 -17.28 26.98 6.44
C HIS A 317 -15.85 26.53 6.16
N LEU A 318 -15.42 25.44 6.79
CA LEU A 318 -14.07 24.91 6.69
C LEU A 318 -14.06 23.43 6.32
N VAL A 319 -13.25 23.11 5.32
CA VAL A 319 -12.98 21.75 4.83
C VAL A 319 -11.49 21.46 5.05
N ALA A 320 -11.19 20.36 5.73
CA ALA A 320 -9.83 19.82 5.72
C ALA A 320 -9.71 18.85 4.54
N LEU A 321 -8.71 19.08 3.68
CA LEU A 321 -8.22 18.12 2.72
C LEU A 321 -6.97 17.49 3.35
N THR A 322 -6.92 16.17 3.43
CA THR A 322 -6.01 15.50 4.35
C THR A 322 -5.44 14.21 3.76
N HIS A 323 -4.16 13.98 3.99
CA HIS A 323 -3.51 12.71 3.70
C HIS A 323 -2.89 12.14 4.98
N VAL A 324 -3.76 11.71 5.90
CA VAL A 324 -3.37 11.32 7.28
C VAL A 324 -3.98 9.99 7.74
N GLY A 325 -4.88 9.42 6.93
CA GLY A 325 -5.55 8.17 7.21
C GLY A 325 -6.82 8.33 8.04
N HIS A 326 -7.84 7.54 7.69
CA HIS A 326 -9.19 7.63 8.23
C HIS A 326 -9.26 7.61 9.78
N ASN A 327 -8.39 6.84 10.42
CA ASN A 327 -8.32 6.80 11.89
C ASN A 327 -7.78 8.09 12.53
N ILE A 328 -6.95 8.87 11.82
CA ILE A 328 -6.49 10.19 12.25
C ILE A 328 -7.54 11.26 11.89
N ASP A 329 -8.18 11.18 10.73
CA ASP A 329 -9.30 12.06 10.35
C ASP A 329 -10.42 12.05 11.40
N LYS A 330 -10.77 10.87 11.90
CA LYS A 330 -11.74 10.72 13.00
C LYS A 330 -11.28 11.38 14.30
N LYS A 331 -9.98 11.41 14.59
CA LYS A 331 -9.43 12.12 15.77
C LYS A 331 -9.43 13.63 15.54
N ILE A 332 -9.09 14.09 14.33
CA ILE A 332 -9.17 15.50 13.93
C ILE A 332 -10.62 16.01 14.08
N ALA A 333 -11.60 15.31 13.51
CA ALA A 333 -13.02 15.64 13.63
C ALA A 333 -13.54 15.66 15.09
N GLN A 334 -13.00 14.80 15.97
CA GLN A 334 -13.33 14.81 17.40
C GLN A 334 -12.66 15.96 18.16
N ALA A 335 -11.45 16.35 17.76
CA ALA A 335 -10.66 17.40 18.40
C ALA A 335 -10.99 18.82 17.91
N VAL A 336 -11.56 18.95 16.71
CA VAL A 336 -11.85 20.20 16.01
C VAL A 336 -13.27 20.18 15.42
N PRO A 337 -14.32 20.18 16.27
CA PRO A 337 -15.73 20.05 15.86
C PRO A 337 -16.28 21.24 15.04
N GLU A 338 -15.50 22.30 14.89
CA GLU A 338 -15.74 23.44 14.00
C GLU A 338 -15.63 23.07 12.51
N LEU A 339 -14.98 21.95 12.18
CA LEU A 339 -14.85 21.50 10.79
C LEU A 339 -16.19 21.00 10.23
N ASP A 340 -16.49 21.43 9.01
CA ASP A 340 -17.67 20.95 8.32
C ASP A 340 -17.45 19.59 7.67
N VAL A 341 -16.33 19.41 6.99
CA VAL A 341 -15.97 18.22 6.22
C VAL A 341 -14.47 17.91 6.38
N ILE A 342 -14.11 16.63 6.38
CA ILE A 342 -12.76 16.13 6.13
C ILE A 342 -12.80 15.22 4.89
N ILE A 343 -11.88 15.44 3.95
CA ILE A 343 -11.66 14.60 2.77
C ILE A 343 -10.27 13.98 2.90
N GLY A 344 -10.22 12.65 3.05
CA GLY A 344 -9.04 11.89 3.48
C GLY A 344 -8.37 11.03 2.40
N GLY A 345 -7.15 10.57 2.71
CA GLY A 345 -6.32 9.64 1.92
C GLY A 345 -5.53 8.67 2.83
N HIS A 346 -4.35 8.20 2.40
CA HIS A 346 -3.35 7.38 3.13
C HIS A 346 -3.80 5.96 3.49
N SER A 347 -4.90 5.84 4.22
CA SER A 347 -5.35 4.56 4.78
C SER A 347 -6.09 3.63 3.80
N HIS A 348 -6.25 4.07 2.54
CA HIS A 348 -6.99 3.38 1.49
C HIS A 348 -8.39 2.91 1.94
N THR A 349 -9.07 3.65 2.82
CA THR A 349 -10.33 3.20 3.40
C THR A 349 -11.50 3.51 2.46
N PRO A 350 -12.32 2.52 2.04
CA PRO A 350 -13.59 2.80 1.39
C PRO A 350 -14.58 3.33 2.44
N VAL A 351 -14.84 4.65 2.43
CA VAL A 351 -15.83 5.29 3.33
C VAL A 351 -17.10 5.58 2.54
N ILE A 352 -17.85 4.51 2.26
CA ILE A 352 -18.99 4.51 1.34
C ILE A 352 -20.13 5.38 1.91
N GLY A 353 -20.47 6.46 1.20
CA GLY A 353 -21.48 7.44 1.65
C GLY A 353 -21.03 8.39 2.76
N GLY A 354 -19.76 8.31 3.21
CA GLY A 354 -19.19 9.14 4.26
C GLY A 354 -19.53 8.69 5.70
N GLU A 355 -18.69 9.07 6.67
CA GLU A 355 -18.93 8.86 8.10
C GLU A 355 -19.14 10.20 8.83
N MET A 356 -20.25 10.33 9.56
CA MET A 356 -20.49 11.49 10.43
C MET A 356 -19.80 11.30 11.78
N VAL A 357 -18.77 12.11 12.05
CA VAL A 357 -18.02 12.12 13.31
C VAL A 357 -18.35 13.40 14.06
N GLY A 358 -19.25 13.30 15.04
CA GLY A 358 -19.79 14.48 15.72
C GLY A 358 -20.62 15.33 14.76
N ASN A 359 -20.15 16.54 14.44
CA ASN A 359 -20.75 17.43 13.45
C ASN A 359 -20.04 17.40 12.09
N THR A 360 -18.89 16.75 11.98
CA THR A 360 -18.02 16.76 10.79
C THR A 360 -18.30 15.54 9.93
N LEU A 361 -18.40 15.73 8.61
CA LEU A 361 -18.52 14.64 7.64
C LEU A 361 -17.13 14.22 7.16
N VAL A 362 -16.73 12.98 7.39
CA VAL A 362 -15.47 12.39 6.91
C VAL A 362 -15.74 11.57 5.64
N SER A 363 -14.92 11.70 4.61
CA SER A 363 -15.07 10.98 3.34
C SER A 363 -13.71 10.60 2.75
N GLN A 364 -13.59 9.37 2.24
CA GLN A 364 -12.43 8.83 1.51
C GLN A 364 -12.94 7.85 0.45
N ALA A 365 -12.37 7.90 -0.75
CA ALA A 365 -12.82 7.20 -1.96
C ALA A 365 -12.00 5.93 -2.26
N TRP A 366 -11.66 5.14 -1.22
CA TRP A 366 -10.86 3.92 -1.33
C TRP A 366 -9.45 4.18 -1.88
N GLU A 367 -9.08 3.58 -3.01
CA GLU A 367 -7.72 3.59 -3.57
C GLU A 367 -7.74 3.32 -5.10
N TYR A 368 -6.63 3.63 -5.76
CA TYR A 368 -6.27 3.31 -7.16
C TYR A 368 -7.31 3.72 -8.20
N GLY A 369 -8.14 4.72 -7.88
CA GLY A 369 -9.25 5.12 -8.73
C GLY A 369 -10.29 4.03 -8.92
N LYS A 370 -10.49 3.10 -7.98
CA LYS A 370 -11.62 2.13 -8.00
C LYS A 370 -12.97 2.78 -7.70
N MET A 371 -12.94 3.93 -7.03
CA MET A 371 -14.10 4.76 -6.70
C MET A 371 -13.73 6.24 -6.77
N ILE A 372 -14.74 7.11 -6.87
CA ILE A 372 -14.62 8.55 -6.62
C ILE A 372 -15.63 8.99 -5.57
N GLY A 373 -15.29 10.00 -4.79
CA GLY A 373 -16.16 10.58 -3.77
C GLY A 373 -16.88 11.83 -4.27
N LEU A 374 -18.13 12.01 -3.86
CA LEU A 374 -18.84 13.28 -3.92
C LEU A 374 -19.23 13.71 -2.52
N VAL A 375 -18.91 14.93 -2.11
CA VAL A 375 -19.47 15.57 -0.92
C VAL A 375 -20.43 16.68 -1.37
N HIS A 376 -21.67 16.59 -0.92
CA HIS A 376 -22.72 17.58 -1.18
C HIS A 376 -22.97 18.44 0.06
N LEU A 377 -22.91 19.75 -0.16
CA LEU A 377 -23.23 20.79 0.81
C LEU A 377 -24.52 21.48 0.35
N ASP A 378 -25.63 21.21 1.03
CA ASP A 378 -26.93 21.84 0.72
C ASP A 378 -27.12 23.09 1.60
N PHE A 379 -27.34 24.23 0.96
CA PHE A 379 -27.56 25.53 1.59
C PHE A 379 -29.02 25.97 1.48
N ASP A 380 -29.53 26.67 2.49
CA ASP A 380 -30.85 27.32 2.42
C ASP A 380 -30.80 28.70 1.71
N GLU A 381 -31.96 29.33 1.55
CA GLU A 381 -32.09 30.62 0.83
C GLU A 381 -31.37 31.79 1.52
N ASP A 382 -31.13 31.68 2.84
CA ASP A 382 -30.32 32.61 3.62
C ASP A 382 -28.81 32.30 3.51
N GLY A 383 -28.44 31.25 2.77
CA GLY A 383 -27.07 30.81 2.55
C GLY A 383 -26.43 30.15 3.79
N ASN A 384 -27.22 29.55 4.67
CA ASN A 384 -26.70 28.72 5.76
C ASN A 384 -26.53 27.28 5.28
N LEU A 385 -25.44 26.61 5.64
CA LEU A 385 -25.27 25.18 5.42
C LEU A 385 -26.26 24.40 6.32
N VAL A 386 -27.17 23.65 5.70
CA VAL A 386 -28.24 22.93 6.41
C VAL A 386 -28.15 21.41 6.30
N LYS A 387 -27.36 20.89 5.35
CA LYS A 387 -27.12 19.46 5.20
C LYS A 387 -25.76 19.18 4.59
N LYS A 388 -25.12 18.12 5.08
CA LYS A 388 -23.90 17.52 4.55
C LYS A 388 -24.18 16.04 4.27
N THR A 389 -23.82 15.56 3.09
CA THR A 389 -23.93 14.14 2.69
C THR A 389 -22.82 13.79 1.73
N ALA A 390 -22.40 12.53 1.68
CA ALA A 390 -21.53 12.05 0.62
C ALA A 390 -22.20 10.93 -0.21
N GLU A 391 -21.76 10.80 -1.46
CA GLU A 391 -22.04 9.68 -2.36
C GLU A 391 -20.69 9.09 -2.81
N THR A 392 -20.67 7.79 -3.14
CA THR A 392 -19.48 7.10 -3.66
C THR A 392 -19.84 6.49 -5.00
N ILE A 393 -19.03 6.71 -6.04
CA ILE A 393 -19.31 6.30 -7.41
C ILE A 393 -18.27 5.30 -7.90
N THR A 394 -18.71 4.30 -8.65
CA THR A 394 -17.87 3.44 -9.49
C THR A 394 -18.63 3.09 -10.79
N LEU A 395 -17.98 2.41 -11.74
CA LEU A 395 -18.61 2.02 -13.00
C LEU A 395 -19.57 0.82 -12.81
N GLU A 396 -20.67 0.75 -13.57
CA GLU A 396 -21.61 -0.38 -13.52
C GLU A 396 -20.93 -1.71 -13.88
N GLU A 397 -20.02 -1.70 -14.85
CA GLU A 397 -19.29 -2.91 -15.29
C GLU A 397 -18.47 -3.58 -14.17
N ASN A 398 -18.08 -2.82 -13.14
CA ASN A 398 -17.36 -3.34 -11.97
C ASN A 398 -18.19 -4.32 -11.13
N PHE A 399 -19.51 -4.44 -11.38
CA PHE A 399 -20.39 -5.42 -10.74
C PHE A 399 -20.68 -6.66 -11.61
N GLU A 400 -20.29 -6.66 -12.89
CA GLU A 400 -20.66 -7.67 -13.89
C GLU A 400 -19.44 -8.35 -14.58
N LEU A 401 -18.24 -8.17 -14.02
CA LEU A 401 -17.01 -8.80 -14.53
C LEU A 401 -17.07 -10.32 -14.49
N LYS A 402 -16.22 -10.96 -15.31
CA LYS A 402 -16.01 -12.42 -15.30
C LYS A 402 -14.53 -12.74 -15.20
N ASP A 403 -14.21 -13.72 -14.38
CA ASP A 403 -12.86 -14.28 -14.30
C ASP A 403 -12.51 -15.12 -15.54
N ASN A 404 -11.25 -15.53 -15.63
CA ASN A 404 -10.72 -16.32 -16.74
C ASN A 404 -11.35 -17.74 -16.84
N ARG A 405 -12.22 -18.13 -15.90
CA ARG A 405 -12.98 -19.39 -15.87
C ARG A 405 -14.47 -19.16 -16.12
N GLY A 406 -14.89 -17.93 -16.40
CA GLY A 406 -16.28 -17.53 -16.64
C GLY A 406 -17.13 -17.32 -15.38
N LYS A 407 -16.54 -17.38 -14.17
CA LYS A 407 -17.23 -17.06 -12.92
C LYS A 407 -17.44 -15.54 -12.83
N GLN A 408 -18.64 -15.10 -12.47
CA GLN A 408 -18.87 -13.68 -12.19
C GLN A 408 -18.03 -13.22 -10.97
N GLU A 409 -17.38 -12.07 -11.12
CA GLU A 409 -16.64 -11.35 -10.07
C GLU A 409 -17.28 -9.98 -9.87
N ASN A 410 -17.26 -9.49 -8.63
CA ASN A 410 -17.84 -8.21 -8.28
C ASN A 410 -16.83 -7.38 -7.48
N ILE A 411 -16.78 -6.06 -7.70
CA ILE A 411 -15.97 -5.14 -6.90
C ILE A 411 -16.26 -5.23 -5.40
N LEU A 412 -17.47 -5.62 -5.02
CA LEU A 412 -17.84 -5.87 -3.63
C LEU A 412 -17.14 -7.09 -3.00
N ASP A 413 -16.71 -8.06 -3.80
CA ASP A 413 -16.04 -9.29 -3.33
C ASP A 413 -14.60 -9.02 -2.85
N VAL A 414 -14.03 -7.86 -3.23
CA VAL A 414 -12.65 -7.45 -2.92
C VAL A 414 -12.56 -6.26 -1.96
N LEU A 415 -13.68 -5.86 -1.35
CA LEU A 415 -13.68 -4.78 -0.36
C LEU A 415 -12.90 -5.18 0.91
N PRO A 416 -12.00 -4.32 1.42
CA PRO A 416 -11.21 -4.61 2.61
C PRO A 416 -12.06 -4.58 3.88
N SER A 417 -11.60 -5.28 4.93
CA SER A 417 -12.26 -5.28 6.25
C SER A 417 -12.31 -3.90 6.95
N SER A 418 -11.54 -2.93 6.46
CA SER A 418 -11.58 -1.52 6.88
C SER A 418 -12.80 -0.74 6.35
N THR A 419 -13.56 -1.29 5.39
CA THR A 419 -14.71 -0.64 4.75
C THR A 419 -15.69 -0.06 5.78
N VAL A 420 -16.07 1.19 5.58
CA VAL A 420 -17.07 1.92 6.36
C VAL A 420 -18.26 2.28 5.47
N GLY A 421 -19.46 2.26 6.04
CA GLY A 421 -20.70 2.56 5.32
C GLY A 421 -21.42 1.32 4.81
N ASN A 422 -22.26 1.49 3.79
CA ASN A 422 -23.14 0.47 3.26
C ASN A 422 -22.96 0.35 1.74
N THR A 423 -22.60 -0.84 1.26
CA THR A 423 -22.30 -1.12 -0.15
C THR A 423 -23.50 -0.93 -1.09
N GLY A 424 -24.72 -0.96 -0.56
CA GLY A 424 -25.93 -0.62 -1.31
C GLY A 424 -26.05 0.87 -1.68
N ASP A 425 -25.25 1.74 -1.05
CA ASP A 425 -25.23 3.19 -1.30
C ASP A 425 -24.14 3.59 -2.33
N ILE A 426 -23.41 2.61 -2.89
CA ILE A 426 -22.50 2.86 -4.02
C ILE A 426 -23.35 3.13 -5.27
N LYS A 427 -23.17 4.32 -5.83
CA LYS A 427 -23.77 4.74 -7.07
C LYS A 427 -22.98 4.16 -8.25
N ARG A 428 -23.71 3.63 -9.21
CA ARG A 428 -23.16 3.01 -10.41
C ARG A 428 -23.40 3.92 -11.60
N GLU A 429 -22.39 4.03 -12.45
CA GLU A 429 -22.44 4.89 -13.63
C GLU A 429 -21.98 4.13 -14.87
N THR A 430 -22.63 4.38 -16.00
CA THR A 430 -22.15 3.98 -17.33
C THR A 430 -21.77 5.25 -18.07
N VAL A 431 -20.47 5.40 -18.33
CA VAL A 431 -19.87 6.55 -19.01
C VAL A 431 -18.73 6.07 -19.90
N GLU A 432 -18.49 6.78 -20.98
CA GLU A 432 -17.35 6.55 -21.87
C GLU A 432 -16.10 7.31 -21.38
N GLU A 433 -14.92 6.92 -21.85
CA GLU A 433 -13.67 7.65 -21.64
C GLU A 433 -13.70 9.04 -22.30
N ASP A 434 -13.25 10.10 -21.60
CA ASP A 434 -13.02 11.41 -22.21
C ASP A 434 -11.96 11.29 -23.33
N PRO A 435 -12.26 11.70 -24.57
CA PRO A 435 -11.40 11.45 -25.71
C PRO A 435 -10.09 12.25 -25.70
N GLU A 436 -10.04 13.40 -25.03
CA GLU A 436 -8.83 14.22 -24.96
C GLU A 436 -7.89 13.71 -23.86
N VAL A 437 -8.43 13.28 -22.72
CA VAL A 437 -7.67 12.57 -21.68
C VAL A 437 -7.19 11.22 -22.19
N LYS A 438 -8.04 10.47 -22.91
CA LYS A 438 -7.64 9.23 -23.56
C LYS A 438 -6.45 9.43 -24.49
N ALA A 439 -6.47 10.46 -25.34
CA ALA A 439 -5.35 10.75 -26.24
C ALA A 439 -4.05 11.14 -25.49
N MET A 440 -4.14 11.69 -24.27
CA MET A 440 -2.98 11.90 -23.40
C MET A 440 -2.43 10.58 -22.86
N LEU A 441 -3.30 9.69 -22.36
CA LEU A 441 -2.93 8.35 -21.87
C LEU A 441 -2.30 7.49 -22.98
N ASP A 442 -2.91 7.47 -24.17
CA ASP A 442 -2.38 6.74 -25.33
C ASP A 442 -0.97 7.26 -25.72
N LYS A 443 -0.70 8.57 -25.55
CA LYS A 443 0.63 9.18 -25.75
C LYS A 443 1.61 8.83 -24.62
N PHE A 444 1.18 8.84 -23.37
CA PHE A 444 2.01 8.44 -22.23
C PHE A 444 2.43 6.97 -22.36
N LYS A 445 1.50 6.11 -22.75
CA LYS A 445 1.75 4.71 -23.08
C LYS A 445 2.76 4.57 -24.22
N ALA A 446 2.63 5.31 -25.32
CA ALA A 446 3.62 5.26 -26.40
C ALA A 446 5.04 5.67 -25.95
N SER A 447 5.15 6.67 -25.06
CA SER A 447 6.44 7.08 -24.48
C SER A 447 6.96 6.09 -23.44
N LEU A 448 6.08 5.40 -22.71
CA LEU A 448 6.43 4.29 -21.84
C LEU A 448 6.95 3.11 -22.66
N ASP A 449 6.25 2.71 -23.71
CA ASP A 449 6.66 1.62 -24.61
C ASP A 449 8.03 1.90 -25.24
N GLU A 450 8.33 3.16 -25.62
CA GLU A 450 9.68 3.58 -26.05
C GLU A 450 10.74 3.34 -24.96
N LYS A 451 10.46 3.69 -23.71
CA LYS A 451 11.38 3.45 -22.57
C LYS A 451 11.52 1.97 -22.22
N LEU A 452 10.42 1.21 -22.21
CA LEU A 452 10.44 -0.22 -21.91
C LEU A 452 11.20 -1.03 -22.96
N ASN A 453 11.22 -0.57 -24.21
CA ASN A 453 12.02 -1.12 -25.30
C ASN A 453 13.47 -0.58 -25.34
N GLU A 454 13.90 0.28 -24.41
CA GLU A 454 15.31 0.68 -24.31
C GLU A 454 16.18 -0.56 -24.02
N VAL A 455 17.08 -0.88 -24.95
CA VAL A 455 18.08 -1.94 -24.79
C VAL A 455 19.15 -1.48 -23.80
N ILE A 456 19.30 -2.23 -22.71
CA ILE A 456 20.19 -1.88 -21.60
C ILE A 456 21.43 -2.79 -21.52
N GLY A 457 21.40 -3.93 -22.21
CA GLY A 457 22.51 -4.89 -22.26
C GLY A 457 22.11 -6.18 -22.99
N GLU A 458 22.89 -7.23 -22.78
CA GLU A 458 22.67 -8.57 -23.35
C GLU A 458 23.01 -9.62 -22.29
N SER A 459 22.36 -10.78 -22.30
CA SER A 459 22.77 -11.96 -21.54
C SER A 459 23.29 -13.06 -22.46
N SER A 460 24.48 -13.57 -22.16
CA SER A 460 25.09 -14.72 -22.87
C SER A 460 24.55 -16.08 -22.42
N VAL A 461 23.61 -16.11 -21.47
CA VAL A 461 23.00 -17.32 -20.87
C VAL A 461 21.53 -17.09 -20.54
N ASP A 462 20.73 -18.16 -20.47
CA ASP A 462 19.37 -18.08 -19.94
C ASP A 462 19.40 -17.71 -18.45
N LEU A 463 18.55 -16.76 -18.06
CA LEU A 463 18.44 -16.22 -16.71
C LEU A 463 17.25 -16.88 -16.01
N ASN A 464 17.53 -17.88 -15.16
CA ASN A 464 16.48 -18.69 -14.55
C ASN A 464 15.82 -17.97 -13.35
N GLY A 465 14.64 -17.41 -13.60
CA GLY A 465 13.74 -16.85 -12.58
C GLY A 465 12.51 -17.71 -12.32
N ALA A 466 12.51 -18.97 -12.76
CA ALA A 466 11.34 -19.84 -12.69
C ALA A 466 10.90 -20.05 -11.23
N ARG A 467 9.59 -19.88 -10.99
CA ARG A 467 8.97 -19.88 -9.65
C ARG A 467 9.29 -21.14 -8.81
N ASP A 468 9.43 -22.29 -9.45
CA ASP A 468 9.78 -23.57 -8.81
C ASP A 468 11.27 -23.70 -8.48
N ALA A 469 12.14 -22.91 -9.13
CA ALA A 469 13.56 -22.82 -8.83
C ALA A 469 13.86 -21.72 -7.79
N VAL A 470 13.51 -20.45 -8.05
CA VAL A 470 13.88 -19.30 -7.19
C VAL A 470 13.29 -19.37 -5.78
N ARG A 471 12.29 -20.23 -5.55
CA ARG A 471 11.62 -20.44 -4.26
C ARG A 471 12.08 -21.68 -3.50
N LYS A 472 13.09 -22.38 -4.01
CA LYS A 472 13.62 -23.64 -3.45
C LYS A 472 15.13 -23.80 -3.50
N ARG A 473 15.84 -23.11 -4.41
CA ARG A 473 17.28 -23.26 -4.64
C ARG A 473 17.90 -22.00 -5.25
N GLU A 474 19.22 -21.93 -5.24
CA GLU A 474 20.01 -20.92 -5.97
C GLU A 474 19.68 -20.90 -7.47
N THR A 475 19.61 -19.70 -8.06
CA THR A 475 19.56 -19.51 -9.51
C THR A 475 20.50 -18.39 -9.96
N ASN A 476 20.92 -18.43 -11.23
CA ASN A 476 21.85 -17.44 -11.76
C ASN A 476 21.23 -16.03 -11.86
N LEU A 477 19.96 -15.90 -12.26
CA LEU A 477 19.26 -14.61 -12.25
C LEU A 477 19.17 -14.04 -10.84
N ALA A 478 18.87 -14.88 -9.85
CA ALA A 478 18.76 -14.43 -8.48
C ALA A 478 20.09 -14.03 -7.86
N ASN A 479 21.18 -14.75 -8.17
CA ASN A 479 22.53 -14.35 -7.83
C ASN A 479 22.87 -12.97 -8.41
N PHE A 480 22.55 -12.73 -9.69
CA PHE A 480 22.78 -11.45 -10.37
C PHE A 480 22.01 -10.28 -9.75
N VAL A 481 20.73 -10.48 -9.43
CA VAL A 481 19.91 -9.47 -8.74
C VAL A 481 20.49 -9.19 -7.34
N ALA A 482 20.84 -10.23 -6.58
CA ALA A 482 21.44 -10.05 -5.26
C ALA A 482 22.80 -9.32 -5.32
N ASP A 483 23.61 -9.59 -6.35
CA ASP A 483 24.89 -8.92 -6.60
C ASP A 483 24.70 -7.43 -6.94
N ALA A 484 23.79 -7.10 -7.85
CA ALA A 484 23.46 -5.72 -8.22
C ALA A 484 23.01 -4.90 -6.99
N ILE A 485 22.11 -5.45 -6.19
CA ILE A 485 21.58 -4.81 -4.97
C ILE A 485 22.69 -4.64 -3.92
N ARG A 486 23.60 -5.62 -3.79
CA ARG A 486 24.74 -5.54 -2.87
C ARG A 486 25.77 -4.49 -3.31
N GLU A 487 26.11 -4.44 -4.60
CA GLU A 487 27.04 -3.46 -5.15
C GLU A 487 26.49 -2.04 -5.02
N PHE A 488 25.22 -1.85 -5.40
CA PHE A 488 24.53 -0.57 -5.30
C PHE A 488 24.45 -0.04 -3.84
N SER A 489 24.10 -0.90 -2.88
CA SER A 489 23.99 -0.52 -1.47
C SER A 489 25.33 -0.37 -0.74
N GLY A 490 26.38 -1.05 -1.23
CA GLY A 490 27.66 -1.18 -0.54
C GLY A 490 27.61 -2.07 0.73
N ALA A 491 26.54 -2.84 0.91
CA ALA A 491 26.34 -3.69 2.10
C ALA A 491 27.28 -4.91 2.12
N ASP A 492 27.51 -5.48 3.31
CA ASP A 492 28.29 -6.73 3.46
C ASP A 492 27.58 -7.89 2.75
N ILE A 493 26.25 -7.93 2.86
CA ILE A 493 25.36 -9.01 2.43
C ILE A 493 24.14 -8.42 1.72
N SER A 494 23.59 -9.13 0.74
CA SER A 494 22.27 -8.86 0.16
C SER A 494 21.39 -10.11 0.27
N LEU A 495 20.15 -9.93 0.72
CA LEU A 495 19.14 -10.99 0.91
C LEU A 495 17.90 -10.64 0.08
N ILE A 496 17.55 -11.46 -0.91
CA ILE A 496 16.44 -11.21 -1.83
C ILE A 496 15.44 -12.36 -1.74
N ASN A 497 14.20 -12.09 -1.34
CA ASN A 497 13.16 -13.13 -1.36
C ASN A 497 12.83 -13.55 -2.80
N GLY A 498 12.79 -14.86 -3.07
CA GLY A 498 12.42 -15.44 -4.38
C GLY A 498 10.98 -15.14 -4.80
N GLY A 499 10.18 -14.53 -3.92
CA GLY A 499 8.90 -13.90 -4.21
C GLY A 499 9.03 -12.66 -5.10
N SER A 500 10.13 -11.91 -5.01
CA SER A 500 10.38 -10.69 -5.80
C SER A 500 10.74 -10.99 -7.26
N ILE A 501 11.35 -12.14 -7.55
CA ILE A 501 11.74 -12.57 -8.90
C ILE A 501 10.58 -13.33 -9.53
N ARG A 502 10.06 -12.85 -10.67
CA ARG A 502 8.74 -13.27 -11.19
C ARG A 502 8.76 -14.14 -12.43
N THR A 503 9.75 -13.96 -13.30
CA THR A 503 9.89 -14.69 -14.56
C THR A 503 11.36 -14.98 -14.87
N SER A 504 11.60 -15.90 -15.81
CA SER A 504 12.92 -16.11 -16.43
C SER A 504 13.07 -15.24 -17.67
N LEU A 505 14.31 -14.89 -18.01
CA LEU A 505 14.64 -14.28 -19.30
C LEU A 505 15.52 -15.23 -20.12
N ALA A 506 15.35 -15.24 -21.44
CA ALA A 506 16.23 -16.00 -22.33
C ALA A 506 17.59 -15.30 -22.48
N SER A 507 18.60 -16.02 -22.98
CA SER A 507 19.82 -15.39 -23.52
C SER A 507 19.48 -14.48 -24.69
N GLY A 508 20.20 -13.37 -24.83
CA GLY A 508 20.00 -12.35 -25.86
C GLY A 508 19.79 -10.96 -25.25
N GLU A 509 19.12 -10.09 -26.00
CA GLU A 509 18.91 -8.69 -25.66
C GLU A 509 18.13 -8.50 -24.36
N LEU A 510 18.60 -7.61 -23.49
CA LEU A 510 17.92 -7.20 -22.27
C LEU A 510 17.44 -5.75 -22.41
N THR A 511 16.16 -5.52 -22.15
CA THR A 511 15.54 -4.19 -22.13
C THR A 511 15.13 -3.76 -20.73
N VAL A 512 14.82 -2.47 -20.54
CA VAL A 512 14.18 -1.96 -19.31
C VAL A 512 12.93 -2.77 -18.97
N GLY A 513 12.08 -3.04 -19.97
CA GLY A 513 10.88 -3.86 -19.82
C GLY A 513 11.17 -5.28 -19.35
N SER A 514 12.24 -5.91 -19.82
CA SER A 514 12.63 -7.26 -19.38
C SER A 514 13.00 -7.30 -17.89
N VAL A 515 13.66 -6.28 -17.35
CA VAL A 515 13.98 -6.20 -15.92
C VAL A 515 12.73 -5.93 -15.09
N ILE A 516 11.84 -5.07 -15.58
CA ILE A 516 10.54 -4.78 -14.95
C ILE A 516 9.64 -6.03 -14.96
N GLU A 517 9.69 -6.89 -15.97
CA GLU A 517 8.95 -8.17 -15.96
C GLU A 517 9.47 -9.13 -14.88
N VAL A 518 10.78 -9.12 -14.63
CA VAL A 518 11.42 -9.92 -13.57
C VAL A 518 11.14 -9.33 -12.18
N LEU A 519 11.19 -8.00 -12.03
CA LEU A 519 11.05 -7.23 -10.79
C LEU A 519 9.93 -6.18 -10.92
N PRO A 520 8.65 -6.57 -11.02
CA PRO A 520 7.53 -5.65 -11.27
C PRO A 520 7.02 -4.94 -10.01
N PHE A 521 7.56 -5.29 -8.85
CA PHE A 521 7.22 -4.63 -7.59
C PHE A 521 8.08 -3.37 -7.41
N ILE A 522 7.42 -2.29 -7.02
CA ILE A 522 8.02 -0.97 -6.77
C ILE A 522 8.64 -0.96 -5.37
N ASN A 523 9.46 -1.97 -5.09
CA ASN A 523 10.22 -2.09 -3.85
C ASN A 523 11.49 -1.22 -3.97
N THR A 524 11.84 -0.50 -2.91
CA THR A 524 13.08 0.27 -2.81
C THR A 524 14.19 -0.53 -2.14
N VAL A 525 15.45 -0.15 -2.41
CA VAL A 525 16.62 -0.75 -1.74
C VAL A 525 16.84 -0.12 -0.37
N GLU A 526 16.80 -0.95 0.66
CA GLU A 526 17.08 -0.57 2.03
C GLU A 526 18.25 -1.37 2.60
N THR A 527 18.84 -0.88 3.70
CA THR A 527 19.93 -1.55 4.42
C THR A 527 19.72 -1.42 5.92
N ILE A 528 19.81 -2.54 6.64
CA ILE A 528 19.82 -2.61 8.11
C ILE A 528 21.17 -3.10 8.62
N ASN A 529 21.51 -2.75 9.87
CA ASN A 529 22.70 -3.23 10.55
C ASN A 529 22.29 -4.27 11.60
N ILE A 530 22.50 -5.56 11.31
CA ILE A 530 22.04 -6.68 12.15
C ILE A 530 23.17 -7.62 12.58
N PRO A 531 23.10 -8.21 13.79
CA PRO A 531 24.08 -9.19 14.24
C PRO A 531 23.88 -10.54 13.53
N GLY A 532 24.97 -11.30 13.36
CA GLY A 532 24.96 -12.57 12.62
C GLY A 532 23.92 -13.60 13.07
N ARG A 533 23.51 -13.59 14.34
CA ARG A 533 22.38 -14.42 14.82
C ARG A 533 21.06 -14.16 14.10
N GLU A 534 20.70 -12.91 13.80
CA GLU A 534 19.44 -12.60 13.11
C GLU A 534 19.53 -13.00 11.63
N ILE A 535 20.74 -12.95 11.04
CA ILE A 535 21.02 -13.50 9.70
C ILE A 535 20.81 -15.02 9.70
N LYS A 536 21.29 -15.75 10.73
CA LYS A 536 21.02 -17.18 10.87
C LYS A 536 19.50 -17.44 10.98
N ASP A 537 18.79 -16.69 11.83
CA ASP A 537 17.35 -16.86 12.03
C ASP A 537 16.55 -16.59 10.73
N ALA A 538 16.95 -15.59 9.94
CA ALA A 538 16.40 -15.34 8.61
C ALA A 538 16.68 -16.49 7.63
N LEU A 539 17.90 -17.06 7.63
CA LEU A 539 18.23 -18.23 6.81
C LEU A 539 17.45 -19.49 7.22
N GLU A 540 17.21 -19.72 8.52
CA GLU A 540 16.33 -20.80 9.00
C GLU A 540 14.88 -20.60 8.53
N HIS A 541 14.36 -19.38 8.61
CA HIS A 541 13.03 -19.05 8.12
C HIS A 541 12.91 -19.25 6.60
N SER A 542 13.93 -18.88 5.84
CA SER A 542 14.03 -19.11 4.39
C SER A 542 13.84 -20.59 4.00
N VAL A 543 14.53 -21.50 4.70
CA VAL A 543 14.56 -22.94 4.35
C VAL A 543 13.48 -23.78 5.03
N ARG A 544 12.59 -23.16 5.83
CA ARG A 544 11.59 -23.85 6.67
C ARG A 544 10.65 -24.79 5.91
N LEU A 545 10.35 -24.47 4.65
CA LEU A 545 9.40 -25.20 3.79
C LEU A 545 10.04 -26.26 2.88
N LEU A 546 11.37 -26.37 2.87
CA LEU A 546 12.06 -27.38 2.05
C LEU A 546 11.88 -28.82 2.56
N PRO A 547 11.95 -29.83 1.68
CA PRO A 547 11.96 -29.72 0.21
C PRO A 547 10.55 -29.58 -0.40
N GLU A 548 9.50 -29.81 0.40
CA GLU A 548 8.12 -30.06 -0.04
C GLU A 548 7.49 -28.84 -0.75
N GLU A 549 7.47 -27.68 -0.10
CA GLU A 549 6.62 -26.55 -0.50
C GLU A 549 7.41 -25.40 -1.15
N GLN A 550 6.75 -24.63 -2.04
CA GLN A 550 7.35 -23.40 -2.59
C GLN A 550 7.27 -22.25 -1.57
N ASN A 551 8.39 -21.63 -1.23
CA ASN A 551 8.42 -20.49 -0.32
C ASN A 551 8.67 -19.18 -1.08
N GLY A 552 7.72 -18.24 -1.06
CA GLY A 552 7.97 -16.86 -1.54
C GLY A 552 9.13 -16.20 -0.80
N GLY A 553 9.19 -16.43 0.52
CA GLY A 553 10.27 -15.96 1.37
C GLY A 553 11.59 -16.72 1.27
N PHE A 554 11.81 -17.62 0.30
CA PHE A 554 13.13 -18.26 0.15
C PHE A 554 14.18 -17.22 -0.25
N LEU A 555 15.21 -17.02 0.57
CA LEU A 555 16.25 -16.02 0.33
C LEU A 555 17.29 -16.51 -0.69
N GLN A 556 17.44 -15.72 -1.72
CA GLN A 556 18.57 -15.67 -2.65
C GLN A 556 19.59 -14.66 -2.10
N ILE A 557 20.88 -14.89 -2.32
CA ILE A 557 21.93 -14.26 -1.51
C ILE A 557 23.12 -13.74 -2.31
N SER A 558 23.75 -12.68 -1.80
CA SER A 558 25.08 -12.22 -2.24
C SER A 558 25.93 -11.80 -1.05
N GLY A 559 27.26 -11.87 -1.20
CA GLY A 559 28.24 -11.60 -0.15
C GLY A 559 28.46 -12.75 0.83
N MET A 560 27.70 -13.85 0.71
CA MET A 560 27.75 -14.97 1.64
C MET A 560 27.48 -16.31 0.96
N LYS A 561 27.81 -17.40 1.65
CA LYS A 561 27.41 -18.77 1.30
C LYS A 561 26.74 -19.47 2.48
N VAL A 562 25.91 -20.47 2.21
CA VAL A 562 25.16 -21.25 3.21
C VAL A 562 25.09 -22.74 2.83
N ALA A 563 25.22 -23.60 3.84
CA ALA A 563 24.99 -25.04 3.77
C ALA A 563 23.75 -25.42 4.60
N VAL A 564 22.83 -26.14 3.96
CA VAL A 564 21.52 -26.54 4.48
C VAL A 564 21.44 -28.07 4.54
N ASP A 565 21.17 -28.60 5.73
CA ASP A 565 20.99 -30.03 5.98
C ASP A 565 19.51 -30.33 6.24
N LEU A 566 18.82 -30.92 5.26
CA LEU A 566 17.38 -31.22 5.33
C LEU A 566 17.05 -32.39 6.26
N THR A 567 18.04 -33.15 6.73
CA THR A 567 17.83 -34.23 7.72
C THR A 567 17.61 -33.69 9.14
N ARG A 568 17.92 -32.40 9.36
CA ARG A 568 17.73 -31.70 10.63
C ARG A 568 16.33 -31.10 10.74
N PRO A 569 15.79 -30.96 11.96
CA PRO A 569 14.48 -30.35 12.18
C PRO A 569 14.45 -28.89 11.70
N VAL A 570 13.28 -28.43 11.26
CA VAL A 570 13.04 -27.02 10.89
C VAL A 570 13.46 -26.10 12.04
N GLY A 571 14.24 -25.05 11.74
CA GLY A 571 14.83 -24.13 12.73
C GLY A 571 16.27 -24.50 13.15
N ASP A 572 16.77 -25.65 12.72
CA ASP A 572 18.14 -26.13 12.96
C ASP A 572 18.74 -26.72 11.66
N ARG A 573 18.36 -26.21 10.48
CA ARG A 573 18.80 -26.72 9.17
C ARG A 573 20.06 -26.04 8.64
N ILE A 574 20.38 -24.84 9.12
CA ILE A 574 21.56 -24.07 8.70
C ILE A 574 22.79 -24.57 9.45
N VAL A 575 23.64 -25.36 8.79
CA VAL A 575 24.79 -26.04 9.40
C VAL A 575 26.13 -25.35 9.14
N GLY A 576 26.22 -24.50 8.12
CA GLY A 576 27.42 -23.72 7.80
C GLY A 576 27.04 -22.42 7.10
N VAL A 577 27.70 -21.32 7.45
CA VAL A 577 27.54 -20.00 6.80
C VAL A 577 28.90 -19.32 6.76
N SER A 578 29.26 -18.73 5.62
CA SER A 578 30.42 -17.84 5.48
C SER A 578 29.99 -16.50 4.89
N VAL A 579 30.64 -15.40 5.30
CA VAL A 579 30.46 -14.05 4.77
C VAL A 579 31.80 -13.62 4.17
N GLY A 580 31.86 -13.52 2.85
CA GLY A 580 33.13 -13.64 2.13
C GLY A 580 33.82 -14.98 2.43
N ASP A 581 35.11 -14.91 2.74
CA ASP A 581 35.96 -16.06 3.06
C ASP A 581 35.93 -16.46 4.55
N GLU A 582 35.26 -15.68 5.41
CA GLU A 582 35.22 -15.89 6.87
C GLU A 582 33.92 -16.57 7.32
N PRO A 583 33.93 -17.44 8.35
CA PRO A 583 32.70 -17.95 8.95
C PRO A 583 31.80 -16.83 9.51
N LEU A 584 30.48 -17.05 9.52
CA LEU A 584 29.54 -16.11 10.14
C LEU A 584 29.79 -16.02 11.65
N ASP A 585 30.13 -14.82 12.13
CA ASP A 585 30.20 -14.48 13.54
C ASP A 585 28.80 -14.04 14.01
N LEU A 586 28.24 -14.74 15.00
CA LEU A 586 26.87 -14.53 15.48
C LEU A 586 26.68 -13.22 16.27
N ASP A 587 27.77 -12.65 16.80
CA ASP A 587 27.78 -11.44 17.62
C ASP A 587 28.27 -10.21 16.85
N ARG A 588 29.02 -10.39 15.76
CA ARG A 588 29.37 -9.31 14.82
C ARG A 588 28.12 -8.75 14.12
N THR A 589 28.05 -7.43 14.02
CA THR A 589 27.10 -6.71 13.17
C THR A 589 27.57 -6.66 11.71
N TYR A 590 26.63 -6.87 10.79
CA TYR A 590 26.82 -6.78 9.34
C TYR A 590 25.80 -5.80 8.75
N ALA A 591 26.20 -5.08 7.70
CA ALA A 591 25.27 -4.34 6.85
C ALA A 591 24.56 -5.31 5.89
N VAL A 592 23.23 -5.34 5.92
CA VAL A 592 22.40 -6.25 5.13
C VAL A 592 21.42 -5.46 4.29
N ALA A 593 21.52 -5.59 2.96
CA ALA A 593 20.61 -4.98 2.01
C ALA A 593 19.47 -5.92 1.60
N SER A 594 18.27 -5.37 1.41
CA SER A 594 17.10 -6.08 0.92
C SER A 594 16.04 -5.09 0.42
N SER A 595 14.84 -5.57 0.11
CA SER A 595 13.68 -4.72 -0.15
C SER A 595 13.07 -4.22 1.16
N ASP A 596 12.60 -2.98 1.13
CA ASP A 596 11.63 -2.42 2.08
C ASP A 596 10.56 -3.44 2.54
N PHE A 597 9.90 -4.13 1.60
CA PHE A 597 8.94 -5.20 1.90
C PHE A 597 9.52 -6.28 2.83
N THR A 598 10.75 -6.74 2.56
CA THR A 598 11.37 -7.81 3.34
C THR A 598 11.81 -7.30 4.71
N LEU A 599 12.41 -6.10 4.78
CA LEU A 599 12.88 -5.53 6.04
C LEU A 599 11.73 -5.09 6.96
N ALA A 600 10.59 -4.71 6.39
CA ALA A 600 9.33 -4.47 7.11
C ALA A 600 8.62 -5.74 7.62
N GLY A 601 9.21 -6.94 7.43
CA GLY A 601 8.66 -8.21 7.92
C GLY A 601 7.86 -9.02 6.88
N GLY A 602 7.84 -8.59 5.62
CA GLY A 602 7.22 -9.33 4.50
C GLY A 602 7.71 -10.78 4.41
N ASP A 603 6.87 -11.68 3.88
CA ASP A 603 7.09 -13.15 3.89
C ASP A 603 7.34 -13.77 5.29
N GLY A 604 7.09 -13.02 6.38
CA GLY A 604 7.27 -13.43 7.77
C GLY A 604 8.67 -13.13 8.34
N TYR A 605 9.41 -12.19 7.76
CA TYR A 605 10.73 -11.76 8.22
C TYR A 605 10.67 -10.81 9.43
N ASP A 606 9.78 -11.08 10.39
CA ASP A 606 9.50 -10.23 11.56
C ASP A 606 10.75 -9.87 12.38
N MET A 607 11.81 -10.68 12.29
CA MET A 607 13.07 -10.41 12.99
C MET A 607 13.76 -9.11 12.56
N PHE A 608 13.56 -8.67 11.32
CA PHE A 608 14.15 -7.42 10.80
C PHE A 608 13.46 -6.17 11.36
N THR A 609 12.17 -6.24 11.68
CA THR A 609 11.37 -5.11 12.23
C THR A 609 11.88 -4.55 13.57
N LYS A 610 12.77 -5.28 14.25
CA LYS A 610 13.43 -4.87 15.50
C LYS A 610 14.56 -3.84 15.28
N TYR A 611 14.98 -3.63 14.04
CA TYR A 611 16.18 -2.87 13.67
C TYR A 611 15.81 -1.63 12.86
N GLU A 612 16.45 -0.51 13.19
CA GLU A 612 16.30 0.74 12.44
C GLU A 612 16.94 0.61 11.05
N ILE A 613 16.28 1.15 10.02
CA ILE A 613 16.86 1.22 8.67
C ILE A 613 18.07 2.15 8.70
N ALA A 614 19.26 1.57 8.47
CA ALA A 614 20.53 2.27 8.55
C ALA A 614 20.79 3.16 7.32
N ASN A 615 20.28 2.74 6.15
CA ASN A 615 20.24 3.55 4.94
C ASN A 615 19.07 3.08 4.08
N VAL A 616 18.08 3.94 3.89
CA VAL A 616 17.17 3.84 2.74
C VAL A 616 17.95 4.43 1.55
N SER A 617 17.78 3.89 0.32
CA SER A 617 18.38 4.48 -0.89
C SER A 617 17.42 5.34 -1.71
N GLY A 618 16.14 4.97 -1.73
CA GLY A 618 15.10 5.53 -2.60
C GLY A 618 15.13 4.99 -4.03
N GLU A 619 16.18 4.27 -4.41
CA GLU A 619 16.32 3.58 -5.69
C GLU A 619 15.40 2.36 -5.74
N LEU A 620 14.68 2.18 -6.84
CA LEU A 620 13.89 0.97 -7.07
C LEU A 620 14.80 -0.25 -7.29
N PHE A 621 14.31 -1.40 -6.88
CA PHE A 621 14.94 -2.70 -7.12
C PHE A 621 15.22 -2.95 -8.62
N SER A 622 14.26 -2.56 -9.47
CA SER A 622 14.41 -2.60 -10.93
C SER A 622 15.58 -1.72 -11.40
N ASP A 623 15.67 -0.51 -10.86
CA ASP A 623 16.57 0.52 -11.38
C ASP A 623 18.01 0.24 -10.96
N ALA A 624 18.24 -0.24 -9.73
CA ALA A 624 19.53 -0.76 -9.29
C ALA A 624 20.04 -1.89 -10.22
N VAL A 625 19.16 -2.79 -10.66
CA VAL A 625 19.50 -3.89 -11.58
C VAL A 625 19.71 -3.37 -13.01
N ILE A 626 18.86 -2.47 -13.51
CA ILE A 626 19.01 -1.82 -14.82
C ILE A 626 20.36 -1.09 -14.90
N ASN A 627 20.69 -0.29 -13.88
CA ASN A 627 21.93 0.47 -13.80
C ASN A 627 23.15 -0.46 -13.69
N HIS A 628 23.05 -1.56 -12.93
CA HIS A 628 24.10 -2.58 -12.87
C HIS A 628 24.29 -3.32 -14.21
N ILE A 629 23.25 -3.56 -15.02
CA ILE A 629 23.35 -4.09 -16.39
C ILE A 629 24.01 -3.06 -17.32
N LYS A 630 23.56 -1.80 -17.32
CA LYS A 630 24.12 -0.71 -18.14
C LYS A 630 25.61 -0.45 -17.85
N ALA A 631 26.09 -0.76 -16.65
CA ALA A 631 27.50 -0.64 -16.28
C ALA A 631 28.41 -1.75 -16.87
N GLN A 632 27.85 -2.84 -17.38
CA GLN A 632 28.63 -3.97 -17.90
C GLN A 632 29.24 -3.67 -19.27
N LYS A 633 30.47 -4.14 -19.50
CA LYS A 633 31.24 -3.88 -20.74
C LYS A 633 31.00 -4.90 -21.86
N GLY A 634 29.96 -5.72 -21.74
CA GLY A 634 29.62 -6.81 -22.65
C GLY A 634 28.51 -7.68 -22.04
N PRO A 635 28.13 -8.78 -22.73
CA PRO A 635 27.01 -9.62 -22.29
C PRO A 635 27.23 -10.20 -20.90
N ILE A 636 26.19 -10.14 -20.06
CA ILE A 636 26.23 -10.70 -18.72
C ILE A 636 26.29 -12.23 -18.79
N ASN A 637 26.95 -12.84 -17.82
CA ASN A 637 27.10 -14.30 -17.72
C ASN A 637 27.01 -14.73 -16.24
N PRO A 638 25.88 -14.47 -15.56
CA PRO A 638 25.71 -14.88 -14.18
C PRO A 638 25.58 -16.39 -14.09
N LYS A 639 26.06 -16.95 -12.98
CA LYS A 639 26.19 -18.39 -12.77
C LYS A 639 25.63 -18.78 -11.40
N VAL A 640 25.30 -20.06 -11.28
CA VAL A 640 25.18 -20.74 -9.99
C VAL A 640 26.62 -21.05 -9.55
N ASP A 641 27.08 -20.42 -8.48
CA ASP A 641 28.45 -20.49 -7.95
C ASP A 641 28.52 -21.10 -6.53
N GLY A 642 27.41 -21.72 -6.09
CA GLY A 642 27.35 -22.54 -4.89
C GLY A 642 27.17 -21.72 -3.63
N ARG A 643 26.42 -20.63 -3.70
CA ARG A 643 26.01 -19.82 -2.55
C ARG A 643 25.06 -20.59 -1.66
N ILE A 644 24.12 -21.38 -2.20
CA ILE A 644 23.13 -22.13 -1.42
C ILE A 644 23.28 -23.62 -1.71
N THR A 645 24.02 -24.33 -0.84
CA THR A 645 24.14 -25.78 -0.91
C THR A 645 23.07 -26.45 -0.05
N ILE A 646 22.22 -27.28 -0.66
CA ILE A 646 21.13 -27.99 0.02
C ILE A 646 21.38 -29.50 -0.10
N SER A 647 21.40 -30.20 1.03
CA SER A 647 21.63 -31.64 1.11
C SER A 647 20.41 -32.38 1.70
N ASP A 648 20.01 -33.47 1.05
CA ASP A 648 19.04 -34.45 1.55
C ASP A 648 19.67 -35.48 2.52
N LYS A 649 20.99 -35.41 2.70
CA LYS A 649 21.79 -36.24 3.60
C LYS A 649 22.45 -35.40 4.68
N ALA A 650 22.66 -36.00 5.85
CA ALA A 650 23.31 -35.34 6.97
C ALA A 650 24.73 -34.89 6.59
N LEU A 651 25.04 -33.61 6.82
CA LEU A 651 26.34 -33.02 6.50
C LEU A 651 27.30 -33.15 7.68
N THR A 652 28.38 -33.93 7.49
CA THR A 652 29.47 -34.09 8.46
C THR A 652 30.43 -32.91 8.41
N ASP A 653 31.36 -32.84 9.37
CA ASP A 653 32.39 -31.79 9.37
C ASP A 653 33.37 -31.92 8.19
N SER A 654 33.56 -33.13 7.66
CA SER A 654 34.35 -33.36 6.45
C SER A 654 33.63 -32.80 5.22
N ASP A 655 32.33 -33.08 5.08
CA ASP A 655 31.53 -32.58 3.96
C ASP A 655 31.48 -31.03 3.98
N LEU A 656 31.34 -30.44 5.16
CA LEU A 656 31.37 -28.98 5.33
C LEU A 656 32.74 -28.41 4.94
N GLN A 657 33.85 -29.02 5.36
CA GLN A 657 35.20 -28.57 4.96
C GLN A 657 35.44 -28.68 3.45
N GLU A 658 34.99 -29.76 2.80
CA GLU A 658 35.06 -29.92 1.34
C GLU A 658 34.23 -28.88 0.59
N LEU A 659 33.10 -28.45 1.16
CA LEU A 659 32.26 -27.37 0.68
C LEU A 659 32.77 -25.95 1.05
N GLY A 660 33.87 -25.84 1.80
CA GLY A 660 34.46 -24.56 2.21
C GLY A 660 33.83 -23.91 3.45
N PHE A 661 33.07 -24.67 4.24
CA PHE A 661 32.40 -24.21 5.46
C PHE A 661 33.09 -24.70 6.74
N THR A 662 33.01 -23.88 7.78
CA THR A 662 33.13 -24.34 9.18
C THR A 662 31.73 -24.55 9.74
N ARG A 663 31.52 -25.60 10.56
CA ARG A 663 30.20 -25.84 11.20
C ARG A 663 29.84 -24.66 12.10
N LEU A 664 28.67 -24.07 11.86
CA LEU A 664 28.17 -22.95 12.63
C LEU A 664 27.93 -23.39 14.09
N GLY A 665 28.47 -22.63 15.05
CA GLY A 665 28.39 -22.97 16.48
C GLY A 665 29.42 -24.00 16.98
N ALA A 666 30.34 -24.48 16.14
CA ALA A 666 31.51 -25.19 16.62
C ALA A 666 32.39 -24.22 17.43
N LYS A 667 32.56 -24.46 18.74
CA LYS A 667 33.59 -23.75 19.51
C LYS A 667 34.95 -24.05 18.89
N ALA A 668 35.77 -23.02 18.69
CA ALA A 668 37.14 -23.18 18.23
C ALA A 668 37.89 -24.17 19.14
N ALA A 669 38.10 -25.38 18.64
CA ALA A 669 39.01 -26.34 19.25
C ALA A 669 40.43 -25.88 18.95
N ASP A 670 41.34 -26.03 19.92
CA ASP A 670 42.74 -25.61 19.80
C ASP A 670 43.36 -26.08 18.47
N GLN A 671 43.88 -25.13 17.69
CA GLN A 671 44.73 -25.48 16.56
C GLN A 671 45.97 -26.23 17.07
N PRO A 672 46.28 -27.43 16.55
CA PRO A 672 47.51 -28.11 16.92
C PRO A 672 48.69 -27.36 16.31
N ALA A 673 49.54 -26.77 17.15
CA ALA A 673 50.78 -26.17 16.71
C ALA A 673 51.69 -27.23 16.07
N GLU A 674 52.12 -26.99 14.83
CA GLU A 674 53.12 -27.85 14.18
C GLU A 674 54.48 -27.76 14.87
N GLY A 675 55.15 -28.90 15.05
CA GLY A 675 56.60 -28.96 15.18
C GLY A 675 57.19 -29.30 16.55
N ALA A 676 57.16 -30.58 16.94
CA ALA A 676 58.22 -31.21 17.74
C ALA A 676 58.25 -32.74 17.50
N SER A 677 59.44 -33.29 17.32
CA SER A 677 59.67 -34.72 16.99
C SER A 677 59.86 -35.59 18.23
N GLU A 678 59.53 -36.89 18.08
CA GLU A 678 60.08 -38.04 18.81
C GLU A 678 60.18 -37.96 20.35
N GLN A 679 59.27 -38.66 21.04
CA GLN A 679 59.56 -39.96 21.69
C GLN A 679 58.31 -40.55 22.36
N ALA A 680 58.18 -41.88 22.33
CA ALA A 680 57.04 -42.59 22.92
C ALA A 680 57.28 -42.90 24.41
N PRO A 681 56.28 -42.70 25.29
CA PRO A 681 56.29 -43.24 26.64
C PRO A 681 55.45 -44.52 26.78
N GLU A 682 55.91 -45.43 27.64
CA GLU A 682 55.25 -46.69 27.98
C GLU A 682 54.03 -46.48 28.91
N LYS A 683 53.25 -47.56 29.13
CA LYS A 683 52.12 -47.57 30.06
C LYS A 683 52.56 -47.28 31.51
N PRO A 684 51.76 -46.55 32.31
CA PRO A 684 52.10 -46.24 33.70
C PRO A 684 51.99 -47.46 34.61
N THR A 685 52.93 -47.59 35.54
CA THR A 685 52.88 -48.55 36.65
C THR A 685 52.21 -47.95 37.89
N GLN A 686 51.71 -48.82 38.78
CA GLN A 686 50.93 -48.45 39.95
C GLN A 686 51.79 -47.91 41.11
N GLU A 687 52.42 -46.74 40.95
CA GLU A 687 53.07 -46.06 42.09
C GLU A 687 53.00 -44.52 42.09
N GLU A 688 52.13 -43.94 41.26
CA GLU A 688 51.88 -42.48 41.22
C GLU A 688 50.46 -42.06 41.68
N GLN A 689 49.71 -42.98 42.29
CA GLN A 689 48.40 -42.70 42.92
C GLN A 689 48.50 -42.24 44.39
N ALA A 690 49.71 -42.02 44.90
CA ALA A 690 49.95 -41.80 46.33
C ALA A 690 50.85 -40.59 46.64
N ASN A 691 50.82 -39.52 45.84
CA ASN A 691 51.41 -38.22 46.24
C ASN A 691 50.87 -36.99 45.46
N ASN A 692 49.55 -36.74 45.49
CA ASN A 692 49.07 -35.35 45.47
C ASN A 692 47.71 -35.12 46.15
N ALA A 693 47.44 -35.87 47.22
CA ALA A 693 46.39 -35.56 48.19
C ALA A 693 46.77 -34.34 49.06
N LYS A 694 46.98 -33.17 48.41
CA LYS A 694 47.24 -31.87 49.06
C LYS A 694 46.93 -30.64 48.20
N ALA A 695 46.20 -30.81 47.09
CA ALA A 695 45.69 -29.73 46.24
C ALA A 695 44.14 -29.64 46.29
N GLN A 696 43.53 -30.02 47.42
CA GLN A 696 42.08 -30.17 47.57
C GLN A 696 41.51 -29.32 48.72
N GLU A 697 42.09 -28.14 48.93
CA GLU A 697 41.64 -27.13 49.90
C GLU A 697 41.51 -25.72 49.27
N SER A 698 41.56 -25.63 47.93
CA SER A 698 41.46 -24.38 47.16
C SER A 698 40.35 -24.38 46.10
N GLN A 699 39.38 -25.31 46.17
CA GLN A 699 38.22 -25.36 45.25
C GLN A 699 36.86 -25.06 45.91
N ASP A 700 36.76 -25.02 47.24
CA ASP A 700 35.50 -24.63 47.92
C ASP A 700 35.29 -23.11 48.02
N THR A 701 36.32 -22.28 47.77
CA THR A 701 36.20 -20.81 47.76
C THR A 701 35.68 -20.23 46.45
N GLN A 702 35.68 -20.97 45.33
CA GLN A 702 35.05 -20.53 44.06
C GLN A 702 33.59 -20.95 43.90
N LYS A 703 33.11 -21.95 44.66
CA LYS A 703 31.71 -22.37 44.61
C LYS A 703 30.75 -21.49 45.44
N ALA A 704 31.31 -20.65 46.31
CA ALA A 704 30.57 -19.66 47.10
C ALA A 704 30.35 -18.32 46.38
N SER A 705 31.26 -17.90 45.47
CA SER A 705 31.12 -16.62 44.76
C SER A 705 29.95 -16.64 43.76
N ASN A 706 29.76 -17.73 43.02
CA ASN A 706 28.70 -17.79 41.98
C ASN A 706 27.29 -17.79 42.57
N LYS A 707 27.06 -18.43 43.72
CA LYS A 707 25.76 -18.32 44.44
C LYS A 707 25.46 -16.94 45.00
N THR A 708 26.45 -16.05 45.09
CA THR A 708 26.28 -14.67 45.54
C THR A 708 26.02 -13.71 44.36
N ALA A 709 26.20 -14.17 43.12
CA ALA A 709 25.89 -13.40 41.92
C ALA A 709 24.41 -13.56 41.49
N GLU A 710 23.89 -14.79 41.44
CA GLU A 710 22.48 -15.09 41.10
C GLU A 710 21.48 -14.51 42.13
N ALA A 711 21.89 -14.40 43.39
CA ALA A 711 21.09 -13.73 44.43
C ALA A 711 21.03 -12.20 44.26
N ARG A 712 21.97 -11.59 43.53
CA ARG A 712 22.05 -10.13 43.31
C ARG A 712 21.44 -9.67 41.99
N SER A 713 21.19 -10.56 41.04
CA SER A 713 20.35 -10.26 39.86
C SER A 713 18.87 -10.25 40.26
N THR A 714 18.41 -11.30 40.95
CA THR A 714 17.03 -11.40 41.43
C THR A 714 16.62 -10.29 42.40
N GLU A 715 17.52 -9.85 43.28
CA GLU A 715 17.26 -8.70 44.17
C GLU A 715 17.23 -7.35 43.42
N LYS A 716 17.91 -7.24 42.26
CA LYS A 716 17.83 -6.05 41.38
C LYS A 716 16.57 -6.03 40.52
N GLU A 717 16.14 -7.18 40.01
CA GLU A 717 14.91 -7.31 39.23
C GLU A 717 13.69 -6.99 40.09
N ALA A 718 13.63 -7.52 41.32
CA ALA A 718 12.60 -7.17 42.29
C ALA A 718 12.55 -5.66 42.62
N LEU A 719 13.72 -5.01 42.79
CA LEU A 719 13.78 -3.56 43.05
C LEU A 719 13.36 -2.68 41.85
N VAL A 720 13.39 -3.24 40.63
CA VAL A 720 12.93 -2.55 39.41
C VAL A 720 11.42 -2.72 39.25
N GLU A 721 10.86 -3.91 39.51
CA GLU A 721 9.41 -4.11 39.55
C GLU A 721 8.73 -3.30 40.66
N GLU A 722 9.32 -3.21 41.86
CA GLU A 722 8.80 -2.40 42.98
C GLU A 722 8.74 -0.90 42.60
N LYS A 723 9.79 -0.36 41.96
CA LYS A 723 9.81 1.03 41.47
C LYS A 723 8.82 1.29 40.33
N LEU A 724 8.65 0.33 39.42
CA LEU A 724 7.66 0.42 38.34
C LEU A 724 6.22 0.33 38.87
N GLN A 725 5.99 -0.29 40.04
CA GLN A 725 4.71 -0.20 40.74
C GLN A 725 4.52 1.14 41.46
N GLU A 726 5.54 1.67 42.16
CA GLU A 726 5.46 3.01 42.79
C GLU A 726 5.19 4.14 41.77
N GLU A 727 5.84 4.15 40.60
CA GLU A 727 5.56 5.14 39.55
C GLU A 727 4.14 5.02 38.97
N ASN A 728 3.59 3.81 38.87
CA ASN A 728 2.24 3.57 38.39
C ASN A 728 1.15 3.92 39.41
N GLU A 729 1.44 3.85 40.72
CA GLU A 729 0.55 4.38 41.75
C GLU A 729 0.60 5.91 41.83
N GLN A 730 1.77 6.54 41.67
CA GLN A 730 1.86 8.01 41.61
C GLN A 730 1.10 8.61 40.42
N LYS A 731 1.07 7.93 39.25
CA LYS A 731 0.26 8.35 38.10
C LYS A 731 -1.27 8.23 38.29
N LYS A 732 -1.75 7.60 39.38
CA LYS A 732 -3.19 7.49 39.71
C LYS A 732 -3.67 8.47 40.79
N ALA A 733 -2.77 9.21 41.44
CA ALA A 733 -3.12 10.21 42.45
C ALA A 733 -3.15 11.63 41.83
N GLY A 734 -4.32 12.08 41.39
CA GLY A 734 -4.48 13.43 40.84
C GLY A 734 -4.21 14.54 41.87
N VAL A 735 -3.35 15.50 41.55
CA VAL A 735 -3.03 16.66 42.40
C VAL A 735 -3.31 17.97 41.67
N ARG A 736 -4.01 18.87 42.37
CA ARG A 736 -4.35 20.23 41.94
C ARG A 736 -3.10 21.10 41.78
N LEU A 737 -3.09 21.95 40.75
CA LEU A 737 -2.21 23.12 40.69
C LEU A 737 -2.65 24.16 41.74
N PRO A 738 -1.71 24.86 42.41
CA PRO A 738 -2.02 26.00 43.27
C PRO A 738 -2.01 27.33 42.50
N ASP A 739 -3.01 28.16 42.73
CA ASP A 739 -3.01 29.58 42.34
C ASP A 739 -2.03 30.39 43.22
N THR A 740 -1.15 31.18 42.60
CA THR A 740 -0.82 32.54 43.10
C THR A 740 -0.27 33.40 41.96
N ALA A 741 -0.86 34.58 41.76
CA ALA A 741 -0.43 35.57 40.78
C ALA A 741 0.47 36.66 41.38
N THR A 742 1.15 37.41 40.50
CA THR A 742 1.36 38.90 40.46
C THR A 742 2.80 39.36 40.25
N GLY A 743 2.97 40.44 39.48
CA GLY A 743 4.13 41.35 39.57
C GLY A 743 4.89 41.60 38.25
N ALA A 744 4.62 42.73 37.60
CA ALA A 744 5.43 43.26 36.49
C ALA A 744 6.73 43.94 37.00
N TRP A 745 7.74 44.12 36.13
CA TRP A 745 8.59 45.34 36.00
C TRP A 745 9.42 45.26 34.69
N ALA A 746 10.01 46.39 34.27
CA ALA A 746 10.51 46.60 32.90
C ALA A 746 11.95 47.18 32.83
N LEU A 747 12.47 47.26 31.59
CA LEU A 747 13.63 48.05 31.11
C LEU A 747 15.06 47.63 31.51
N GLY A 748 15.99 47.72 30.55
CA GLY A 748 17.44 47.67 30.81
C GLY A 748 18.30 47.30 29.59
N LEU A 749 18.78 48.30 28.83
CA LEU A 749 19.71 48.15 27.70
C LEU A 749 21.17 48.47 28.14
N ILE A 750 22.13 48.36 27.20
CA ILE A 750 23.60 48.60 27.32
C ILE A 750 24.38 47.34 27.79
N GLY A 751 25.42 46.83 27.11
CA GLY A 751 26.02 47.19 25.82
C GLY A 751 27.56 47.24 25.88
N LEU A 752 28.25 46.63 24.91
CA LEU A 752 29.66 46.92 24.63
C LEU A 752 30.02 46.66 23.15
N THR A 753 30.68 47.65 22.54
CA THR A 753 31.21 47.65 21.16
C THR A 753 32.73 47.29 21.20
N SER A 754 33.56 47.20 20.15
CA SER A 754 33.53 47.66 18.74
C SER A 754 34.80 47.17 18.01
N LEU A 755 34.76 47.01 16.68
CA LEU A 755 35.77 47.41 15.64
C LEU A 755 35.38 46.70 14.29
N VAL A 756 34.81 47.35 13.25
CA VAL A 756 35.38 48.34 12.28
C VAL A 756 36.39 47.65 11.34
N SER A 757 36.36 47.71 9.99
CA SER A 757 35.58 48.42 8.93
C SER A 757 35.84 47.75 7.55
N GLY A 758 35.12 47.97 6.44
CA GLY A 758 33.93 48.79 6.16
C GLY A 758 33.72 49.07 4.64
N LEU A 759 32.76 49.96 4.31
CA LEU A 759 32.55 50.70 3.04
C LEU A 759 32.21 49.94 1.74
N GLY A 760 31.03 50.23 1.16
CA GLY A 760 30.64 49.73 -0.17
C GLY A 760 29.23 50.09 -0.69
N THR A 761 28.69 51.28 -0.40
CA THR A 761 27.32 51.65 -0.82
C THR A 761 27.17 51.88 -2.33
N LYS A 762 26.08 51.38 -2.95
CA LYS A 762 25.36 52.09 -4.03
C LYS A 762 23.90 51.64 -4.18
N LYS A 763 22.99 52.61 -4.25
CA LYS A 763 21.57 52.45 -4.63
C LYS A 763 21.42 52.48 -6.15
N PHE A 764 20.45 51.76 -6.70
CA PHE A 764 19.41 52.19 -7.68
C PHE A 764 18.39 51.01 -7.70
N ALA A 765 17.11 51.12 -7.35
CA ALA A 765 15.99 51.94 -7.83
C ALA A 765 15.04 51.14 -8.75
N ARG A 766 13.74 51.29 -8.48
CA ARG A 766 12.56 50.65 -9.10
C ARG A 766 12.49 50.67 -10.64
N LYS A 767 11.59 49.79 -11.11
CA LYS A 767 10.94 49.63 -12.42
C LYS A 767 11.61 48.61 -13.35
N ASP A 768 10.84 47.81 -14.10
CA ASP A 768 9.36 47.73 -14.18
C ASP A 768 8.79 46.48 -13.45
#